data_AF-A0A940KWL4-F1
#
_entry.id   AF-A0A940KWL4-F1
#
_cell.length_a   1.000
_cell.length_b   1.000
_cell.length_c   1.000
_cell.angle_alpha   90.00
_cell.angle_beta   90.00
_cell.angle_gamma   90.00
#
_symmetry.space_group_name_H-M   'P 1'
#
loop_
_entity.id
_entity.type
_entity.pdbx_description
1 polymer ?
#
loop_
_entity_poly.entity_id
_entity_poly.type
_entity_poly.pdbx_seq_one_letter_code
_entity_poly.pdbx_strand_id
1 'polypeptide(L)'
;MKQILLAAGIALACVTAAHAGVIEQAQRKQAQTWSAWGGEIGVRWNRDLLANLGVTLEAPSGRIAREDRRRHEWFQLRQTGGLEFSVRNATLQRFEGGSLQMRGGYVLRLADGSRIDLRDLSMRVRASDPNILDVVSGDGKVWFYTDRVMFELADGNRTLAVRAADLRITPELAARIGVPEVASWELADLSLNTEVNVQGSGGQPDGVCSPYPWPGVAVPGVPGATYQADLFMKALNYQQAGCQSCDGPGGTDGIVSFVPSSTLRNNVNDGATQTTISGDPLGTSGALYTANVAWRQMFTGNNPPYNNDQHPYLIWNMYRINADGSIEQIGRSGVKHAFLTTNGGCADSCNDSHSLGRSCSDTYGTGNNDSPGDLGPRSEIIPATGQWGRCGSIWDRTCTGTEHNNGNDNWTQRLKTRESQVDPAANPGATYVMDSWYLAREDINIYNSMATVTGIPRYTSGLWTLSNQGAMQLGAAIDRWVDPGNPGANAKNTELATAEGHAKVAVKVTDLGGGNWRYHYAVMNFDFSRAVTEGSEPNLRVLSNKGFDSFTVPVPGTATVSTKTFRDGDLDATNDWVALGGNRASWSTSGRTMSNPGGAQTKPTLDWGTLYSFSVVVNRAPVAGQATLHVAQAGTPASYQVATLVPGN
;
A
#
# COMPACT_ATOMS: atom_id res chain seq x y z
N MET A 1 -39.35 -20.90 -81.25
CA MET A 1 -39.51 -21.98 -80.25
C MET A 1 -39.25 -21.41 -78.87
N LYS A 2 -40.21 -21.61 -77.94
CA LYS A 2 -40.13 -21.65 -76.46
C LYS A 2 -39.59 -20.39 -75.71
N GLN A 3 -40.47 -19.62 -75.05
CA GLN A 3 -40.90 -19.67 -73.61
C GLN A 3 -39.97 -18.86 -72.67
N ILE A 4 -40.40 -17.69 -72.15
CA ILE A 4 -41.11 -17.38 -70.88
C ILE A 4 -40.19 -17.42 -69.62
N LEU A 5 -39.99 -16.28 -68.92
CA LEU A 5 -40.39 -15.99 -67.51
C LEU A 5 -39.71 -14.73 -66.90
N LEU A 6 -40.56 -13.88 -66.31
CA LEU A 6 -40.45 -13.00 -65.12
C LEU A 6 -39.08 -12.43 -64.66
N ALA A 7 -39.04 -11.12 -64.37
CA ALA A 7 -39.40 -10.59 -63.04
C ALA A 7 -39.26 -9.05 -62.98
N ALA A 8 -40.17 -8.44 -62.21
CA ALA A 8 -40.30 -7.02 -61.98
C ALA A 8 -39.44 -6.52 -60.81
N GLY A 9 -39.12 -5.22 -60.82
CA GLY A 9 -39.34 -4.40 -59.64
C GLY A 9 -38.12 -3.80 -58.92
N ILE A 10 -38.26 -2.49 -58.66
CA ILE A 10 -37.75 -1.71 -57.52
C ILE A 10 -36.49 -0.87 -57.81
N ALA A 11 -36.77 0.31 -58.36
CA ALA A 11 -36.03 1.53 -58.09
C ALA A 11 -36.67 2.22 -56.86
N LEU A 12 -35.91 2.39 -55.78
CA LEU A 12 -35.97 3.41 -54.71
C LEU A 12 -35.46 2.79 -53.39
N ALA A 13 -34.15 2.94 -53.10
CA ALA A 13 -33.61 2.87 -51.73
C ALA A 13 -32.10 3.18 -51.75
N CYS A 14 -31.70 4.43 -51.94
CA CYS A 14 -30.28 4.82 -51.81
C CYS A 14 -30.03 6.12 -51.04
N VAL A 15 -31.01 6.65 -50.29
CA VAL A 15 -30.80 7.89 -49.50
C VAL A 15 -31.00 7.68 -47.98
N THR A 16 -31.41 6.49 -47.52
CA THR A 16 -31.71 6.27 -46.09
C THR A 16 -30.58 5.64 -45.27
N ALA A 17 -29.57 5.03 -45.90
CA ALA A 17 -28.51 4.32 -45.16
C ALA A 17 -27.44 5.25 -44.54
N ALA A 18 -27.09 6.35 -45.20
CA ALA A 18 -26.09 7.29 -44.69
C ALA A 18 -26.62 8.14 -43.51
N HIS A 19 -27.91 8.47 -43.51
CA HIS A 19 -28.53 9.20 -42.39
C HIS A 19 -28.86 8.27 -41.22
N ALA A 20 -29.20 6.99 -41.45
CA ALA A 20 -29.41 6.03 -40.36
C ALA A 20 -28.11 5.72 -39.59
N GLY A 21 -26.96 5.57 -40.25
CA GLY A 21 -25.68 5.35 -39.55
C GLY A 21 -25.18 6.56 -38.76
N VAL A 22 -25.46 7.78 -39.25
CA VAL A 22 -25.15 9.03 -38.54
C VAL A 22 -26.15 9.31 -37.41
N ILE A 23 -27.43 8.99 -37.60
CA ILE A 23 -28.46 9.09 -36.56
C ILE A 23 -28.28 8.00 -35.50
N GLU A 24 -27.81 6.79 -35.85
CA GLU A 24 -27.54 5.72 -34.89
C GLU A 24 -26.22 5.95 -34.12
N GLN A 25 -25.19 6.54 -34.75
CA GLN A 25 -24.01 7.05 -34.04
C GLN A 25 -24.32 8.31 -33.20
N ALA A 26 -25.20 9.19 -33.66
CA ALA A 26 -25.65 10.37 -32.91
C ALA A 26 -26.64 10.01 -31.80
N GLN A 27 -27.49 8.98 -31.96
CA GLN A 27 -28.37 8.43 -30.93
C GLN A 27 -27.58 7.60 -29.93
N ARG A 28 -26.53 6.88 -30.34
CA ARG A 28 -25.55 6.27 -29.40
C ARG A 28 -24.75 7.33 -28.64
N LYS A 29 -24.41 8.47 -29.27
CA LYS A 29 -23.80 9.62 -28.58
C LYS A 29 -24.78 10.39 -27.68
N GLN A 30 -26.06 10.46 -28.02
CA GLN A 30 -27.09 11.18 -27.23
C GLN A 30 -27.70 10.36 -26.10
N ALA A 31 -27.49 9.05 -26.05
CA ALA A 31 -28.07 8.19 -25.01
C ALA A 31 -27.14 7.84 -23.83
N GLN A 32 -25.87 8.31 -23.75
CA GLN A 32 -24.87 7.62 -22.90
C GLN A 32 -23.92 8.46 -22.02
N THR A 33 -23.90 9.79 -22.09
CA THR A 33 -22.88 10.59 -21.38
C THR A 33 -23.46 11.38 -20.21
N TRP A 34 -22.92 11.15 -19.02
CA TRP A 34 -23.16 11.93 -17.81
C TRP A 34 -22.27 13.17 -17.81
N SER A 35 -22.72 14.23 -17.15
CA SER A 35 -21.90 15.44 -16.99
C SER A 35 -22.04 16.03 -15.58
N ALA A 36 -20.91 16.44 -15.02
CA ALA A 36 -20.85 17.10 -13.72
C ALA A 36 -20.05 18.40 -13.78
N TRP A 37 -20.51 19.41 -13.04
CA TRP A 37 -19.85 20.71 -12.89
C TRP A 37 -20.25 21.36 -11.57
N GLY A 38 -19.59 22.46 -11.20
CA GLY A 38 -19.77 23.05 -9.88
C GLY A 38 -19.30 22.11 -8.76
N GLY A 39 -19.60 22.50 -7.52
CA GLY A 39 -19.09 21.83 -6.33
C GLY A 39 -17.70 22.34 -5.92
N GLU A 40 -16.88 21.45 -5.39
CA GLU A 40 -15.64 21.80 -4.70
C GLU A 40 -14.49 20.84 -5.03
N ILE A 41 -13.27 21.37 -5.02
CA ILE A 41 -12.03 20.65 -5.23
C ILE A 41 -11.09 20.89 -4.06
N GLY A 42 -10.48 19.82 -3.56
CA GLY A 42 -9.47 19.83 -2.52
C GLY A 42 -8.12 19.42 -3.08
N VAL A 43 -7.06 20.11 -2.68
CA VAL A 43 -5.68 19.71 -2.99
C VAL A 43 -4.89 19.60 -1.69
N ARG A 44 -4.20 18.49 -1.49
CA ARG A 44 -3.19 18.37 -0.43
C ARG A 44 -1.83 18.26 -1.07
N TRP A 45 -1.03 19.30 -0.86
CA TRP A 45 0.36 19.33 -1.32
C TRP A 45 1.29 18.63 -0.34
N ASN A 46 2.21 17.83 -0.86
CA ASN A 46 3.40 17.41 -0.13
C ASN A 46 4.41 18.58 -0.10
N ARG A 47 4.16 19.52 0.81
CA ARG A 47 4.92 20.76 0.94
C ARG A 47 6.39 20.53 1.25
N ASP A 48 6.71 19.48 2.00
CA ASP A 48 8.08 19.11 2.33
C ASP A 48 8.81 18.66 1.06
N LEU A 49 8.24 17.71 0.31
CA LEU A 49 8.84 17.23 -0.93
C LEU A 49 8.97 18.35 -1.99
N LEU A 50 7.98 19.24 -2.08
CA LEU A 50 8.08 20.44 -2.92
C LEU A 50 9.24 21.34 -2.49
N ALA A 51 9.41 21.57 -1.18
CA ALA A 51 10.52 22.37 -0.67
C ALA A 51 11.87 21.70 -0.95
N ASN A 52 11.98 20.37 -0.83
CA ASN A 52 13.16 19.61 -1.25
C ASN A 52 13.48 19.79 -2.75
N LEU A 53 12.47 20.05 -3.59
CA LEU A 53 12.60 20.36 -5.03
C LEU A 53 12.85 21.85 -5.31
N GLY A 54 13.00 22.69 -4.28
CA GLY A 54 13.13 24.14 -4.46
C GLY A 54 11.84 24.83 -4.92
N VAL A 55 10.68 24.19 -4.72
CA VAL A 55 9.36 24.73 -5.04
C VAL A 55 8.65 25.15 -3.75
N THR A 56 8.15 26.37 -3.72
CA THR A 56 7.38 26.88 -2.59
C THR A 56 6.00 27.33 -3.04
N LEU A 57 4.98 26.98 -2.27
CA LEU A 57 3.62 27.45 -2.50
C LEU A 57 3.42 28.79 -1.79
N GLU A 58 3.05 29.83 -2.53
CA GLU A 58 2.57 31.07 -1.94
C GLU A 58 1.20 30.86 -1.26
N ALA A 59 0.76 31.85 -0.47
CA ALA A 59 -0.53 31.79 0.20
C ALA A 59 -1.65 31.59 -0.84
N PRO A 60 -2.53 30.58 -0.68
CA PRO A 60 -3.57 30.31 -1.65
C PRO A 60 -4.60 31.44 -1.70
N SER A 61 -5.11 31.70 -2.89
CA SER A 61 -6.20 32.66 -3.12
C SER A 61 -7.53 31.94 -3.30
N GLY A 62 -8.62 32.43 -2.71
CA GLY A 62 -9.95 31.82 -2.88
C GLY A 62 -10.18 30.49 -2.17
N ARG A 63 -9.32 30.11 -1.21
CA ARG A 63 -9.53 28.95 -0.33
C ARG A 63 -10.82 29.13 0.47
N ILE A 64 -11.63 28.07 0.58
CA ILE A 64 -12.84 28.05 1.41
C ILE A 64 -12.58 27.41 2.78
N ALA A 65 -13.43 27.74 3.75
CA ALA A 65 -13.39 27.19 5.10
C ALA A 65 -14.03 25.80 5.15
N ARG A 66 -13.31 24.81 4.64
CA ARG A 66 -13.66 23.39 4.72
C ARG A 66 -12.47 22.59 5.23
N GLU A 67 -12.75 21.67 6.13
CA GLU A 67 -11.78 20.74 6.70
C GLU A 67 -12.18 19.31 6.36
N ASP A 68 -11.19 18.43 6.24
CA ASP A 68 -11.38 17.00 6.06
C ASP A 68 -10.21 16.24 6.68
N ARG A 69 -10.39 14.94 6.93
CA ARG A 69 -9.39 14.08 7.59
C ARG A 69 -8.03 14.06 6.90
N ARG A 70 -7.99 14.23 5.58
CA ARG A 70 -6.74 14.23 4.81
C ARG A 70 -6.08 15.60 4.78
N ARG A 71 -6.75 16.67 5.22
CA ARG A 71 -6.24 18.05 5.30
C ARG A 71 -6.01 18.69 3.93
N HIS A 72 -6.97 18.51 3.04
CA HIS A 72 -6.99 19.23 1.78
C HIS A 72 -7.26 20.72 2.01
N GLU A 73 -6.68 21.56 1.17
CA GLU A 73 -7.09 22.94 1.00
C GLU A 73 -8.17 22.98 -0.09
N TRP A 74 -9.37 23.42 0.27
CA TRP A 74 -10.54 23.36 -0.59
C TRP A 74 -10.80 24.68 -1.33
N PHE A 75 -11.35 24.58 -2.54
CA PHE A 75 -11.73 25.68 -3.42
C PHE A 75 -13.07 25.38 -4.11
N GLN A 76 -13.78 26.42 -4.52
CA GLN A 76 -14.99 26.29 -5.32
C GLN A 76 -14.66 25.95 -6.78
N LEU A 77 -15.52 25.17 -7.42
CA LEU A 77 -15.50 24.95 -8.87
C LEU A 77 -16.45 25.92 -9.57
N ARG A 78 -16.12 26.32 -10.79
CA ARG A 78 -17.02 27.09 -11.64
C ARG A 78 -18.19 26.21 -12.10
N GLN A 79 -19.35 26.83 -12.23
CA GLN A 79 -20.57 26.21 -12.76
C GLN A 79 -20.62 26.28 -14.30
N THR A 80 -19.46 26.19 -14.96
CA THR A 80 -19.30 26.33 -16.41
C THR A 80 -18.21 25.39 -16.87
N GLY A 81 -18.45 24.66 -17.97
CA GLY A 81 -17.62 23.53 -18.35
C GLY A 81 -17.98 22.32 -17.49
N GLY A 82 -18.44 21.24 -18.12
CA GLY A 82 -18.76 19.98 -17.45
C GLY A 82 -17.66 18.97 -17.71
N LEU A 83 -17.32 18.17 -16.70
CA LEU A 83 -16.60 16.92 -16.91
C LEU A 83 -17.60 15.89 -17.41
N GLU A 84 -17.34 15.36 -18.60
CA GLU A 84 -18.18 14.35 -19.23
C GLU A 84 -17.63 12.96 -18.96
N PHE A 85 -18.50 12.02 -18.60
CA PHE A 85 -18.11 10.66 -18.25
C PHE A 85 -19.20 9.64 -18.58
N SER A 86 -18.81 8.38 -18.74
CA SER A 86 -19.75 7.28 -18.93
C SER A 86 -19.90 6.47 -17.66
N VAL A 87 -21.12 5.97 -17.42
CA VAL A 87 -21.47 5.15 -16.26
C VAL A 87 -22.11 3.85 -16.75
N ARG A 88 -21.70 2.73 -16.15
CA ARG A 88 -22.32 1.42 -16.36
C ARG A 88 -22.49 0.75 -15.00
N ASN A 89 -23.68 0.23 -14.72
CA ASN A 89 -24.02 -0.44 -13.46
C ASN A 89 -23.64 0.38 -12.22
N ALA A 90 -24.06 1.64 -12.16
CA ALA A 90 -23.73 2.63 -11.13
C ALA A 90 -22.22 2.93 -10.97
N THR A 91 -21.36 2.44 -11.87
CA THR A 91 -19.91 2.63 -11.81
C THR A 91 -19.42 3.44 -13.02
N LEU A 92 -18.67 4.52 -12.78
CA LEU A 92 -18.05 5.30 -13.85
C LEU A 92 -17.00 4.44 -14.58
N GLN A 93 -17.00 4.51 -15.92
CA GLN A 93 -16.16 3.69 -16.78
C GLN A 93 -14.91 4.43 -17.23
N ARG A 94 -15.06 5.68 -17.68
CA ARG A 94 -13.99 6.57 -18.14
C ARG A 94 -14.51 8.00 -18.28
N PHE A 95 -13.61 8.97 -18.38
CA PHE A 95 -13.97 10.31 -18.81
C PHE A 95 -14.10 10.34 -20.34
N GLU A 96 -15.15 10.98 -20.86
CA GLU A 96 -15.39 11.11 -22.30
C GLU A 96 -14.87 12.45 -22.84
N GLY A 97 -14.76 13.46 -21.97
CA GLY A 97 -14.29 14.79 -22.34
C GLY A 97 -14.61 15.87 -21.31
N GLY A 98 -14.55 17.11 -21.76
CA GLY A 98 -14.92 18.26 -20.95
C GLY A 98 -13.83 18.71 -19.96
N SER A 99 -14.20 19.62 -19.07
CA SER A 99 -13.28 20.23 -18.13
C SER A 99 -13.95 20.82 -16.91
N LEU A 100 -13.24 20.83 -15.78
CA LEU A 100 -13.63 21.56 -14.57
C LEU A 100 -12.65 22.69 -14.33
N GLN A 101 -13.14 23.86 -13.94
CA GLN A 101 -12.30 25.00 -13.62
C GLN A 101 -12.43 25.38 -12.15
N MET A 102 -11.28 25.47 -11.46
CA MET A 102 -11.21 25.92 -10.07
C MET A 102 -11.43 27.44 -9.98
N ARG A 103 -11.89 27.93 -8.83
CA ARG A 103 -11.91 29.36 -8.49
C ARG A 103 -10.83 29.65 -7.46
N GLY A 104 -9.90 30.54 -7.80
CA GLY A 104 -8.72 30.78 -6.99
C GLY A 104 -7.65 29.71 -7.22
N GLY A 105 -6.77 29.47 -6.25
CA GLY A 105 -5.71 28.48 -6.34
C GLY A 105 -4.36 29.00 -5.86
N TYR A 106 -3.32 28.50 -6.52
CA TYR A 106 -1.94 28.57 -6.05
C TYR A 106 -1.04 29.36 -6.98
N VAL A 107 0.02 29.92 -6.40
CA VAL A 107 1.19 30.36 -7.15
C VAL A 107 2.38 29.58 -6.61
N LEU A 108 3.09 28.89 -7.51
CA LEU A 108 4.32 28.17 -7.20
C LEU A 108 5.48 29.09 -7.49
N ARG A 109 6.35 29.32 -6.50
CA ARG A 109 7.62 30.02 -6.66
C ARG A 109 8.75 29.01 -6.75
N LEU A 110 9.53 29.09 -7.82
CA LEU A 110 10.66 28.21 -8.09
C LEU A 110 11.96 28.78 -7.49
N ALA A 111 13.01 27.95 -7.44
CA ALA A 111 14.32 28.32 -6.93
C ALA A 111 14.97 29.49 -7.70
N ASP A 112 14.69 29.62 -9.00
CA ASP A 112 15.17 30.73 -9.83
C ASP A 112 14.40 32.06 -9.60
N GLY A 113 13.44 32.08 -8.68
CA GLY A 113 12.59 33.23 -8.35
C GLY A 113 11.41 33.43 -9.31
N SER A 114 11.31 32.64 -10.38
CA SER A 114 10.16 32.67 -11.28
C SER A 114 8.91 32.05 -10.65
N ARG A 115 7.76 32.32 -11.26
CA ARG A 115 6.45 31.90 -10.75
C ARG A 115 5.67 31.10 -11.80
N ILE A 116 4.96 30.08 -11.34
CA ILE A 116 3.93 29.36 -12.09
C ILE A 116 2.59 29.65 -11.43
N ASP A 117 1.69 30.27 -12.19
CA ASP A 117 0.36 30.64 -11.73
C ASP A 117 -0.64 29.52 -12.03
N LEU A 118 -1.15 28.88 -10.97
CA LEU A 118 -2.18 27.84 -11.03
C LEU A 118 -3.53 28.36 -10.50
N ARG A 119 -3.71 29.68 -10.38
CA ARG A 119 -5.02 30.25 -10.09
C ARG A 119 -5.94 30.04 -11.29
N ASP A 120 -7.20 29.72 -10.98
CA ASP A 120 -8.22 29.39 -11.96
C ASP A 120 -7.82 28.26 -12.92
N LEU A 121 -6.97 27.32 -12.45
CA LEU A 121 -6.56 26.15 -13.21
C LEU A 121 -7.79 25.36 -13.72
N SER A 122 -7.59 24.71 -14.87
CA SER A 122 -8.58 23.81 -15.46
C SER A 122 -8.08 22.37 -15.42
N MET A 123 -8.91 21.44 -14.96
CA MET A 123 -8.69 20.01 -15.13
C MET A 123 -9.36 19.58 -16.43
N ARG A 124 -8.61 19.00 -17.36
CA ARG A 124 -9.10 18.62 -18.70
C ARG A 124 -8.80 17.15 -18.96
N VAL A 125 -9.75 16.43 -19.55
CA VAL A 125 -9.51 15.04 -19.96
C VAL A 125 -8.39 15.00 -21.00
N ARG A 126 -7.37 14.19 -20.76
CA ARG A 126 -6.25 14.02 -21.68
C ARG A 126 -6.71 13.30 -22.93
N ALA A 127 -6.45 13.88 -24.10
CA ALA A 127 -6.91 13.32 -25.37
C ALA A 127 -6.35 11.90 -25.67
N SER A 128 -5.16 11.58 -25.19
CA SER A 128 -4.52 10.27 -25.40
C SER A 128 -4.88 9.23 -24.36
N ASP A 129 -5.42 9.64 -23.20
CA ASP A 129 -5.77 8.73 -22.11
C ASP A 129 -6.98 9.28 -21.32
N PRO A 130 -8.18 8.72 -21.51
CA PRO A 130 -9.40 9.19 -20.88
C PRO A 130 -9.46 8.96 -19.36
N ASN A 131 -8.44 8.35 -18.74
CA ASN A 131 -8.35 8.19 -17.29
C ASN A 131 -7.45 9.23 -16.62
N ILE A 132 -6.86 10.15 -17.40
CA ILE A 132 -5.97 11.20 -16.92
C ILE A 132 -6.64 12.56 -17.09
N LEU A 133 -6.58 13.38 -16.04
CA LEU A 133 -6.96 14.79 -16.10
C LEU A 133 -5.70 15.64 -16.06
N ASP A 134 -5.43 16.37 -17.14
CA ASP A 134 -4.37 17.37 -17.21
C ASP A 134 -4.74 18.60 -16.38
N VAL A 135 -3.82 19.08 -15.56
CA VAL A 135 -3.96 20.33 -14.80
C VAL A 135 -3.32 21.45 -15.61
N VAL A 136 -4.18 22.28 -16.18
CA VAL A 136 -3.84 23.31 -17.15
C VAL A 136 -3.91 24.70 -16.50
N SER A 137 -2.82 25.45 -16.55
CA SER A 137 -2.77 26.84 -16.09
C SER A 137 -3.44 27.81 -17.07
N GLY A 138 -3.65 29.06 -16.65
CA GLY A 138 -4.31 30.10 -17.46
C GLY A 138 -3.58 30.44 -18.77
N ASP A 139 -2.28 30.15 -18.85
CA ASP A 139 -1.46 30.28 -20.06
C ASP A 139 -1.54 29.06 -21.00
N GLY A 140 -2.34 28.05 -20.65
CA GLY A 140 -2.57 26.84 -21.45
C GLY A 140 -1.53 25.74 -21.26
N LYS A 141 -0.55 25.91 -20.37
CA LYS A 141 0.47 24.88 -20.09
C LYS A 141 -0.05 23.81 -19.14
N VAL A 142 0.42 22.58 -19.34
CA VAL A 142 0.15 21.44 -18.45
C VAL A 142 1.35 21.24 -17.55
N TRP A 143 1.20 21.57 -16.27
CA TRP A 143 2.28 21.43 -15.29
C TRP A 143 2.18 20.14 -14.50
N PHE A 144 0.95 19.70 -14.23
CA PHE A 144 0.63 18.47 -13.53
C PHE A 144 -0.42 17.67 -14.28
N TYR A 145 -0.58 16.41 -13.93
CA TYR A 145 -1.68 15.57 -14.38
C TYR A 145 -2.11 14.61 -13.27
N THR A 146 -3.36 14.17 -13.31
CA THR A 146 -3.87 13.18 -12.37
C THR A 146 -3.74 11.77 -12.90
N ASP A 147 -3.43 10.80 -12.06
CA ASP A 147 -3.70 9.39 -12.33
C ASP A 147 -4.26 8.67 -11.10
N ARG A 148 -4.58 7.39 -11.23
CA ARG A 148 -5.16 6.54 -10.16
C ARG A 148 -6.37 7.18 -9.45
N VAL A 149 -7.28 7.75 -10.25
CA VAL A 149 -8.47 8.43 -9.75
C VAL A 149 -9.36 7.43 -9.01
N MET A 150 -9.51 7.59 -7.70
CA MET A 150 -10.41 6.82 -6.84
C MET A 150 -11.74 7.55 -6.73
N PHE A 151 -12.77 7.04 -7.39
CA PHE A 151 -14.04 7.74 -7.53
C PHE A 151 -15.26 6.87 -7.22
N GLU A 152 -16.38 7.54 -6.94
CA GLU A 152 -17.70 6.93 -6.83
C GLU A 152 -18.81 7.93 -7.21
N LEU A 153 -19.99 7.40 -7.49
CA LEU A 153 -21.23 8.18 -7.54
C LEU A 153 -21.87 8.16 -6.16
N ALA A 154 -21.91 9.33 -5.51
CA ALA A 154 -22.47 9.50 -4.18
C ALA A 154 -23.86 10.16 -4.22
N ASP A 155 -24.53 10.19 -3.06
CA ASP A 155 -25.79 10.89 -2.83
C ASP A 155 -26.95 10.47 -3.75
N GLY A 156 -26.97 9.20 -4.16
CA GLY A 156 -27.92 8.68 -5.15
C GLY A 156 -27.61 9.16 -6.56
N ASN A 157 -26.33 9.11 -6.96
CA ASN A 157 -25.79 9.55 -8.24
C ASN A 157 -25.92 11.06 -8.53
N ARG A 158 -26.07 11.87 -7.49
CA ARG A 158 -26.12 13.34 -7.61
C ARG A 158 -24.76 13.99 -7.50
N THR A 159 -23.77 13.26 -7.00
CA THR A 159 -22.41 13.75 -6.81
C THR A 159 -21.42 12.79 -7.46
N LEU A 160 -20.55 13.29 -8.33
CA LEU A 160 -19.34 12.58 -8.74
C LEU A 160 -18.26 12.95 -7.72
N ALA A 161 -17.88 11.98 -6.89
CA ALA A 161 -16.89 12.16 -5.85
C ALA A 161 -15.57 11.49 -6.28
N VAL A 162 -14.47 12.26 -6.36
CA VAL A 162 -13.11 11.73 -6.36
C VAL A 162 -12.60 11.80 -4.94
N ARG A 163 -12.46 10.63 -4.31
CA ARG A 163 -12.00 10.49 -2.92
C ARG A 163 -10.49 10.70 -2.78
N ALA A 164 -9.74 10.35 -3.83
CA ALA A 164 -8.31 10.62 -3.99
C ALA A 164 -7.91 10.49 -5.47
N ALA A 165 -6.95 11.27 -5.91
CA ALA A 165 -6.24 11.07 -7.18
C ALA A 165 -4.82 11.58 -7.01
N ASP A 166 -3.85 10.85 -7.52
CA ASP A 166 -2.44 11.25 -7.47
C ASP A 166 -2.24 12.45 -8.39
N LEU A 167 -1.59 13.52 -7.91
CA LEU A 167 -1.23 14.68 -8.74
C LEU A 167 0.28 14.65 -9.04
N ARG A 168 0.60 14.33 -10.28
CA ARG A 168 1.96 14.06 -10.76
C ARG A 168 2.54 15.20 -11.57
N ILE A 169 3.84 15.42 -11.45
CA ILE A 169 4.53 16.42 -12.27
C ILE A 169 4.73 15.94 -13.70
N THR A 170 4.55 16.84 -14.64
CA THR A 170 4.89 16.59 -16.05
C THR A 170 6.41 16.65 -16.29
N PRO A 171 6.90 16.05 -17.38
CA PRO A 171 8.28 16.28 -17.85
C PRO A 171 8.61 17.75 -18.07
N GLU A 172 7.65 18.56 -18.52
CA GLU A 172 7.84 20.01 -18.71
C GLU A 172 8.10 20.73 -17.37
N LEU A 173 7.32 20.41 -16.33
CA LEU A 173 7.57 20.95 -14.99
C LEU A 173 8.91 20.45 -14.43
N ALA A 174 9.21 19.16 -14.56
CA ALA A 174 10.46 18.56 -14.08
C ALA A 174 11.70 19.22 -14.73
N ALA A 175 11.64 19.51 -16.03
CA ALA A 175 12.68 20.28 -16.72
C ALA A 175 12.73 21.73 -16.23
N ARG A 176 11.58 22.36 -15.98
CA ARG A 176 11.51 23.75 -15.52
C ARG A 176 12.09 23.94 -14.11
N ILE A 177 11.92 22.97 -13.21
CA ILE A 177 12.53 22.97 -11.87
C ILE A 177 14.02 22.60 -11.90
N GLY A 178 14.52 22.07 -13.02
CA GLY A 178 15.93 21.67 -13.18
C GLY A 178 16.24 20.26 -12.67
N VAL A 179 15.23 19.42 -12.48
CA VAL A 179 15.34 18.07 -11.91
C VAL A 179 14.53 17.09 -12.78
N PRO A 180 14.95 16.80 -14.02
CA PRO A 180 14.17 15.99 -14.97
C PRO A 180 13.88 14.56 -14.48
N GLU A 181 14.70 14.01 -13.58
CA GLU A 181 14.57 12.69 -12.99
C GLU A 181 13.30 12.51 -12.13
N VAL A 182 12.68 13.61 -11.69
CA VAL A 182 11.42 13.55 -10.92
C VAL A 182 10.17 13.59 -11.79
N ALA A 183 10.31 13.58 -13.13
CA ALA A 183 9.15 13.48 -14.01
C ALA A 183 8.24 12.31 -13.59
N SER A 184 6.93 12.56 -13.59
CA SER A 184 5.90 11.63 -13.11
C SER A 184 5.90 11.35 -11.61
N TRP A 185 6.71 12.04 -10.80
CA TRP A 185 6.59 11.97 -9.33
C TRP A 185 5.29 12.60 -8.87
N GLU A 186 4.70 11.99 -7.86
CA GLU A 186 3.53 12.50 -7.17
C GLU A 186 3.95 13.51 -6.10
N LEU A 187 3.40 14.72 -6.17
CA LEU A 187 3.70 15.83 -5.24
C LEU A 187 2.47 16.33 -4.48
N ALA A 188 1.30 15.80 -4.79
CA ALA A 188 0.05 16.12 -4.12
C ALA A 188 -0.99 15.03 -4.39
N ASP A 189 -2.06 15.04 -3.60
CA ASP A 189 -3.30 14.34 -3.93
C ASP A 189 -4.47 15.32 -4.07
N LEU A 190 -5.44 14.90 -4.87
CA LEU A 190 -6.60 15.68 -5.26
C LEU A 190 -7.88 14.98 -4.82
N SER A 191 -8.82 15.75 -4.27
CA SER A 191 -10.20 15.32 -4.02
C SER A 191 -11.17 16.23 -4.74
N LEU A 192 -12.31 15.67 -5.16
CA LEU A 192 -13.33 16.37 -5.93
C LEU A 192 -14.71 15.97 -5.43
N ASN A 193 -15.58 16.94 -5.21
CA ASN A 193 -17.02 16.71 -5.09
C ASN A 193 -17.71 17.60 -6.11
N THR A 194 -18.11 17.05 -7.25
CA THR A 194 -18.77 17.82 -8.32
C THR A 194 -20.21 17.35 -8.53
N GLU A 195 -21.10 18.30 -8.82
CA GLU A 195 -22.53 18.05 -8.92
C GLU A 195 -22.87 17.44 -10.28
N VAL A 196 -23.52 16.29 -10.27
CA VAL A 196 -24.03 15.66 -11.49
C VAL A 196 -25.26 16.43 -11.94
N ASN A 197 -25.14 17.11 -13.08
CA ASN A 197 -26.20 17.95 -13.62
C ASN A 197 -26.90 17.29 -14.82
N VAL A 198 -26.22 16.36 -15.50
CA VAL A 198 -26.80 15.53 -16.56
C VAL A 198 -26.55 14.07 -16.22
N GLN A 199 -27.63 13.30 -16.07
CA GLN A 199 -27.56 11.85 -15.91
C GLN A 199 -27.85 11.16 -17.25
N GLY A 200 -27.00 10.20 -17.61
CA GLY A 200 -27.25 9.26 -18.71
C GLY A 200 -27.84 7.94 -18.21
N SER A 201 -27.89 6.93 -19.09
CA SER A 201 -28.21 5.56 -18.70
C SER A 201 -27.13 4.93 -17.80
N GLY A 202 -27.42 3.80 -17.17
CA GLY A 202 -26.42 2.99 -16.45
C GLY A 202 -26.13 3.42 -15.02
N GLY A 203 -26.84 4.40 -14.47
CA GLY A 203 -26.71 4.82 -13.06
C GLY A 203 -27.35 3.88 -12.05
N GLN A 204 -28.11 2.88 -12.50
CA GLN A 204 -28.66 1.83 -11.63
C GLN A 204 -27.79 0.57 -11.74
N PRO A 205 -27.54 -0.15 -10.64
CA PRO A 205 -26.83 -1.42 -10.69
C PRO A 205 -27.71 -2.48 -11.37
N ASP A 206 -27.18 -3.12 -12.43
CA ASP A 206 -27.83 -4.26 -13.07
C ASP A 206 -27.60 -5.53 -12.23
N GLY A 207 -28.40 -5.67 -11.17
CA GLY A 207 -28.35 -6.80 -10.24
C GLY A 207 -27.29 -6.67 -9.13
N VAL A 208 -27.64 -7.15 -7.94
CA VAL A 208 -26.73 -7.36 -6.81
C VAL A 208 -26.51 -8.86 -6.68
N CYS A 209 -25.28 -9.28 -6.39
CA CYS A 209 -24.96 -10.69 -6.15
C CYS A 209 -25.92 -11.31 -5.12
N SER A 210 -26.51 -12.46 -5.47
CA SER A 210 -27.39 -13.22 -4.58
C SER A 210 -27.12 -14.72 -4.73
N PRO A 211 -26.55 -15.39 -3.70
CA PRO A 211 -26.00 -14.79 -2.49
C PRO A 211 -24.79 -13.90 -2.81
N TYR A 212 -24.47 -12.98 -1.90
CA TYR A 212 -23.25 -12.20 -2.00
C TYR A 212 -22.03 -13.10 -1.70
N PRO A 213 -20.98 -13.13 -2.54
CA PRO A 213 -19.86 -14.08 -2.43
C PRO A 213 -18.86 -13.65 -1.34
N TRP A 214 -19.32 -13.50 -0.10
CA TRP A 214 -18.43 -13.26 1.04
C TRP A 214 -17.65 -14.53 1.40
N PRO A 215 -16.48 -14.41 2.05
CA PRO A 215 -15.75 -15.57 2.54
C PRO A 215 -16.65 -16.48 3.40
N GLY A 216 -16.54 -17.79 3.20
CA GLY A 216 -17.32 -18.79 3.94
C GLY A 216 -18.75 -18.99 3.44
N VAL A 217 -19.29 -18.13 2.57
CA VAL A 217 -20.61 -18.34 1.96
C VAL A 217 -20.56 -19.53 1.01
N ALA A 218 -21.58 -20.40 1.07
CA ALA A 218 -21.68 -21.57 0.19
C ALA A 218 -21.86 -21.16 -1.28
N VAL A 219 -21.14 -21.84 -2.17
CA VAL A 219 -21.24 -21.61 -3.63
C VAL A 219 -22.53 -22.25 -4.15
N PRO A 220 -23.44 -21.50 -4.80
CA PRO A 220 -24.68 -22.05 -5.32
C PRO A 220 -24.44 -23.20 -6.30
N GLY A 221 -25.12 -24.33 -6.08
CA GLY A 221 -25.04 -25.49 -6.97
C GLY A 221 -23.77 -26.34 -6.84
N VAL A 222 -22.85 -26.01 -5.91
CA VAL A 222 -21.60 -26.76 -5.71
C VAL A 222 -21.53 -27.26 -4.27
N PRO A 223 -21.94 -28.52 -4.00
CA PRO A 223 -21.97 -29.08 -2.65
C PRO A 223 -20.61 -29.01 -1.94
N GLY A 224 -20.61 -28.43 -0.73
CA GLY A 224 -19.42 -28.34 0.14
C GLY A 224 -18.40 -27.26 -0.24
N ALA A 225 -18.59 -26.55 -1.36
CA ALA A 225 -17.72 -25.44 -1.72
C ALA A 225 -18.17 -24.13 -1.06
N THR A 226 -17.21 -23.34 -0.62
CA THR A 226 -17.40 -21.98 -0.11
C THR A 226 -16.51 -21.00 -0.87
N TYR A 227 -16.92 -19.75 -0.92
CA TYR A 227 -16.07 -18.67 -1.42
C TYR A 227 -14.92 -18.40 -0.44
N GLN A 228 -13.72 -18.14 -0.96
CA GLN A 228 -12.52 -17.83 -0.17
C GLN A 228 -11.81 -16.59 -0.71
N ALA A 229 -11.36 -15.71 0.18
CA ALA A 229 -10.60 -14.51 -0.20
C ALA A 229 -9.14 -14.89 -0.44
N ASP A 230 -8.57 -14.43 -1.55
CA ASP A 230 -7.14 -14.58 -1.83
C ASP A 230 -6.65 -13.40 -2.68
N LEU A 231 -5.79 -12.56 -2.12
CA LEU A 231 -5.34 -11.32 -2.74
C LEU A 231 -3.91 -11.42 -3.27
N PHE A 232 -3.65 -10.75 -4.39
CA PHE A 232 -2.35 -10.76 -5.03
C PHE A 232 -1.85 -9.34 -5.22
N MET A 233 -0.59 -9.07 -4.90
CA MET A 233 0.05 -7.86 -5.41
C MET A 233 0.22 -8.01 -6.92
N LYS A 234 -0.15 -6.98 -7.66
CA LYS A 234 -0.07 -6.94 -9.13
C LYS A 234 1.02 -6.00 -9.63
N ALA A 235 1.22 -4.87 -8.96
CA ALA A 235 2.28 -3.93 -9.27
C ALA A 235 2.76 -3.22 -8.01
N LEU A 236 4.06 -2.93 -7.95
CA LEU A 236 4.69 -2.21 -6.86
C LEU A 236 5.80 -1.32 -7.43
N ASN A 237 5.80 -0.05 -7.04
CA ASN A 237 6.88 0.88 -7.29
C ASN A 237 7.03 1.83 -6.10
N TYR A 238 8.21 2.40 -5.93
CA TYR A 238 8.53 3.28 -4.80
C TYR A 238 8.97 4.67 -5.25
N GLN A 239 8.64 5.66 -4.44
CA GLN A 239 9.08 7.05 -4.59
C GLN A 239 9.52 7.61 -3.24
N GLN A 240 10.41 8.60 -3.27
CA GLN A 240 10.63 9.46 -2.11
C GLN A 240 9.35 10.26 -1.80
N ALA A 241 8.96 10.30 -0.54
CA ALA A 241 7.81 11.07 -0.04
C ALA A 241 8.22 12.30 0.78
N GLY A 242 9.51 12.47 1.07
CA GLY A 242 10.02 13.65 1.74
C GLY A 242 11.39 13.41 2.33
N CYS A 243 11.98 14.49 2.87
CA CYS A 243 13.25 14.42 3.57
C CYS A 243 13.32 15.52 4.66
N GLN A 244 13.78 15.15 5.86
CA GLN A 244 14.10 16.09 6.94
C GLN A 244 15.61 16.21 7.09
N SER A 245 16.12 17.44 6.92
CA SER A 245 17.55 17.77 7.10
C SER A 245 18.51 16.91 6.27
N CYS A 246 18.11 16.43 5.08
CA CYS A 246 19.04 15.68 4.24
C CYS A 246 19.96 16.60 3.47
N ASP A 247 21.24 16.28 3.53
CA ASP A 247 22.33 16.97 2.84
C ASP A 247 23.24 15.98 2.08
N GLY A 248 22.83 14.71 2.02
CA GLY A 248 23.45 13.68 1.22
C GLY A 248 24.49 12.85 1.96
N PRO A 249 25.22 12.00 1.22
CA PRO A 249 26.29 11.15 1.75
C PRO A 249 27.29 11.90 2.64
N GLY A 250 27.55 11.36 3.83
CA GLY A 250 28.50 11.94 4.80
C GLY A 250 28.07 13.25 5.46
N GLY A 251 26.82 13.68 5.29
CA GLY A 251 26.26 14.90 5.87
C GLY A 251 25.76 14.75 7.32
N THR A 252 24.68 15.46 7.66
CA THR A 252 24.05 15.53 8.99
C THR A 252 23.22 14.30 9.39
N ASP A 253 23.18 13.28 8.54
CA ASP A 253 22.40 12.04 8.72
C ASP A 253 20.90 12.29 8.90
N GLY A 254 20.33 12.98 7.90
CA GLY A 254 18.92 13.31 7.82
C GLY A 254 18.01 12.08 7.75
N ILE A 255 16.70 12.35 7.69
CA ILE A 255 15.66 11.31 7.61
C ILE A 255 15.01 11.39 6.23
N VAL A 256 15.13 10.31 5.46
CA VAL A 256 14.42 10.12 4.20
C VAL A 256 13.18 9.26 4.42
N SER A 257 12.10 9.59 3.71
CA SER A 257 10.90 8.74 3.65
C SER A 257 10.67 8.23 2.23
N PHE A 258 10.33 6.95 2.13
CA PHE A 258 9.91 6.29 0.89
C PHE A 258 8.51 5.70 1.05
N VAL A 259 7.70 5.84 0.01
CA VAL A 259 6.30 5.36 0.01
C VAL A 259 6.01 4.65 -1.31
N PRO A 260 5.34 3.49 -1.27
CA PRO A 260 4.99 2.76 -2.48
C PRO A 260 3.74 3.34 -3.15
N SER A 261 3.64 3.10 -4.46
CA SER A 261 2.36 2.89 -5.12
C SER A 261 2.17 1.40 -5.34
N SER A 262 1.08 0.86 -4.79
CA SER A 262 0.79 -0.58 -4.74
C SER A 262 -0.55 -0.86 -5.41
N THR A 263 -0.53 -1.73 -6.43
CA THR A 263 -1.74 -2.24 -7.09
C THR A 263 -1.95 -3.68 -6.68
N LEU A 264 -3.12 -4.02 -6.15
CA LEU A 264 -3.50 -5.40 -5.90
C LEU A 264 -4.47 -5.94 -6.96
N ARG A 265 -4.72 -7.25 -6.92
CA ARG A 265 -5.72 -7.97 -7.69
C ARG A 265 -6.31 -9.10 -6.86
N ASN A 266 -7.63 -9.20 -6.81
CA ASN A 266 -8.30 -10.36 -6.23
C ASN A 266 -8.18 -11.57 -7.17
N ASN A 267 -8.22 -12.78 -6.60
CA ASN A 267 -8.19 -14.04 -7.30
C ASN A 267 -9.13 -14.08 -8.52
N VAL A 268 -8.71 -14.80 -9.56
CA VAL A 268 -9.45 -14.91 -10.82
C VAL A 268 -10.37 -16.13 -10.86
N ASN A 269 -10.13 -17.12 -10.00
CA ASN A 269 -10.73 -18.45 -10.07
C ASN A 269 -12.25 -18.44 -9.89
N ASP A 270 -12.92 -19.27 -10.69
CA ASP A 270 -14.35 -19.59 -10.64
C ASP A 270 -14.56 -21.08 -10.98
N GLY A 271 -14.33 -21.95 -10.01
CA GLY A 271 -14.42 -23.41 -10.12
C GLY A 271 -13.21 -24.12 -10.73
N ALA A 272 -12.23 -23.38 -11.25
CA ALA A 272 -10.99 -23.93 -11.77
C ALA A 272 -9.80 -23.03 -11.42
N THR A 273 -8.66 -23.65 -11.16
CA THR A 273 -7.40 -22.96 -10.91
C THR A 273 -6.92 -22.24 -12.16
N GLN A 274 -6.64 -20.94 -12.01
CA GLN A 274 -6.08 -20.07 -13.03
C GLN A 274 -4.98 -19.21 -12.39
N THR A 275 -4.05 -18.74 -13.21
CA THR A 275 -2.95 -17.88 -12.75
C THR A 275 -3.43 -16.43 -12.66
N THR A 276 -3.40 -15.85 -11.46
CA THR A 276 -3.71 -14.43 -11.21
C THR A 276 -2.54 -13.54 -11.63
N ILE A 277 -1.32 -13.90 -11.24
CA ILE A 277 -0.08 -13.18 -11.56
C ILE A 277 0.83 -14.10 -12.39
N SER A 278 0.94 -13.82 -13.69
CA SER A 278 1.70 -14.67 -14.61
C SER A 278 3.20 -14.65 -14.32
N GLY A 279 3.83 -15.83 -14.35
CA GLY A 279 5.28 -15.96 -14.20
C GLY A 279 5.81 -15.94 -12.76
N ASP A 280 4.95 -15.74 -11.76
CA ASP A 280 5.33 -15.77 -10.34
C ASP A 280 4.92 -17.11 -9.69
N PRO A 281 5.81 -17.78 -8.92
CA PRO A 281 5.48 -19.02 -8.21
C PRO A 281 4.32 -18.92 -7.21
N LEU A 282 4.09 -17.74 -6.64
CA LEU A 282 2.97 -17.47 -5.74
C LEU A 282 1.77 -16.85 -6.48
N GLY A 283 1.82 -16.79 -7.82
CA GLY A 283 0.82 -16.11 -8.64
C GLY A 283 -0.46 -16.90 -8.91
N THR A 284 -0.63 -18.09 -8.34
CA THR A 284 -1.80 -18.96 -8.53
C THR A 284 -2.46 -19.27 -7.19
N SER A 285 -3.77 -19.05 -7.11
CA SER A 285 -4.55 -19.26 -5.87
C SER A 285 -4.90 -20.73 -5.63
N GLY A 286 -4.92 -21.12 -4.36
CA GLY A 286 -5.55 -22.36 -3.90
C GLY A 286 -7.07 -22.30 -3.78
N ALA A 287 -7.67 -21.11 -3.70
CA ALA A 287 -9.10 -20.91 -3.65
C ALA A 287 -9.72 -21.15 -5.04
N LEU A 288 -10.59 -22.15 -5.17
CA LEU A 288 -11.27 -22.44 -6.44
C LEU A 288 -12.41 -21.46 -6.73
N TYR A 289 -13.05 -20.91 -5.70
CA TYR A 289 -14.12 -19.94 -5.84
C TYR A 289 -13.77 -18.67 -5.08
N THR A 290 -13.63 -17.57 -5.81
CA THR A 290 -13.15 -16.29 -5.25
C THR A 290 -14.24 -15.58 -4.45
N ALA A 291 -13.94 -15.20 -3.21
CA ALA A 291 -14.77 -14.29 -2.43
C ALA A 291 -14.49 -12.82 -2.76
N ASN A 292 -15.51 -11.98 -2.57
CA ASN A 292 -15.32 -10.54 -2.48
C ASN A 292 -14.67 -10.17 -1.14
N VAL A 293 -13.83 -9.13 -1.15
CA VAL A 293 -13.16 -8.61 0.05
C VAL A 293 -13.81 -7.30 0.47
N ALA A 294 -14.22 -7.18 1.73
CA ALA A 294 -14.84 -5.95 2.26
C ALA A 294 -13.86 -4.77 2.26
N TRP A 295 -14.34 -3.59 1.85
CA TRP A 295 -13.52 -2.39 1.61
C TRP A 295 -14.19 -1.12 2.14
N ARG A 296 -14.69 -1.15 3.37
CA ARG A 296 -15.47 -0.07 3.97
C ARG A 296 -14.54 0.96 4.63
N GLN A 297 -14.68 2.23 4.27
CA GLN A 297 -13.98 3.30 4.97
C GLN A 297 -14.33 3.30 6.46
N MET A 298 -13.34 3.64 7.31
CA MET A 298 -13.57 3.86 8.74
C MET A 298 -14.75 4.81 8.99
N PHE A 299 -15.52 4.52 10.05
CA PHE A 299 -16.66 5.31 10.51
C PHE A 299 -17.81 5.43 9.49
N THR A 300 -17.96 4.44 8.60
CA THR A 300 -19.10 4.37 7.65
C THR A 300 -20.26 3.47 8.13
N GLY A 301 -20.18 2.98 9.37
CA GLY A 301 -21.22 2.17 10.00
C GLY A 301 -20.94 0.67 9.95
N ASN A 302 -21.96 -0.11 10.33
CA ASN A 302 -21.85 -1.56 10.42
C ASN A 302 -22.31 -2.20 9.10
N ASN A 303 -21.39 -2.86 8.42
CA ASN A 303 -21.61 -3.41 7.09
C ASN A 303 -21.33 -4.92 7.06
N PRO A 304 -21.98 -5.68 6.17
CA PRO A 304 -21.60 -7.07 5.90
C PRO A 304 -20.14 -7.19 5.40
N PRO A 305 -19.50 -8.35 5.59
CA PRO A 305 -20.02 -9.53 6.29
C PRO A 305 -19.79 -9.51 7.81
N TYR A 306 -18.98 -8.59 8.33
CA TYR A 306 -18.52 -8.61 9.72
C TYR A 306 -19.30 -7.71 10.68
N ASN A 307 -20.32 -7.00 10.20
CA ASN A 307 -21.13 -6.04 10.96
C ASN A 307 -20.28 -4.90 11.57
N ASN A 308 -19.32 -4.40 10.80
CA ASN A 308 -18.40 -3.32 11.16
C ASN A 308 -17.98 -2.52 9.90
N ASP A 309 -17.00 -1.64 10.04
CA ASP A 309 -16.37 -0.86 8.98
C ASP A 309 -15.05 -1.49 8.49
N GLN A 310 -15.04 -2.82 8.26
CA GLN A 310 -13.86 -3.56 7.81
C GLN A 310 -13.31 -3.06 6.46
N HIS A 311 -11.98 -2.95 6.42
CA HIS A 311 -11.18 -2.67 5.22
C HIS A 311 -9.83 -3.38 5.32
N PRO A 312 -9.09 -3.52 4.21
CA PRO A 312 -7.70 -3.96 4.24
C PRO A 312 -6.77 -2.89 4.81
N TYR A 313 -5.62 -3.35 5.27
CA TYR A 313 -4.51 -2.54 5.76
C TYR A 313 -3.33 -2.65 4.82
N LEU A 314 -2.50 -1.61 4.74
CA LEU A 314 -1.22 -1.69 4.04
C LEU A 314 -0.08 -1.32 4.96
N ILE A 315 1.00 -2.07 4.87
CA ILE A 315 2.30 -1.69 5.42
C ILE A 315 3.38 -1.76 4.34
N TRP A 316 4.50 -1.09 4.60
CA TRP A 316 5.66 -1.15 3.73
C TRP A 316 6.95 -0.91 4.51
N ASN A 317 8.02 -1.55 4.04
CA ASN A 317 9.30 -1.59 4.74
C ASN A 317 10.48 -1.54 3.76
N MET A 318 11.63 -1.15 4.29
CA MET A 318 12.91 -1.12 3.58
C MET A 318 13.93 -1.95 4.34
N TYR A 319 14.64 -2.80 3.60
CA TYR A 319 15.65 -3.70 4.11
C TYR A 319 16.98 -3.46 3.43
N ARG A 320 18.06 -3.60 4.18
CA ARG A 320 19.43 -3.61 3.69
C ARG A 320 20.02 -4.99 3.88
N ILE A 321 20.55 -5.57 2.81
CA ILE A 321 21.41 -6.75 2.87
C ILE A 321 22.85 -6.23 2.86
N ASN A 322 23.56 -6.46 3.94
CA ASN A 322 24.91 -5.97 4.16
C ASN A 322 25.95 -6.80 3.39
N ALA A 323 27.12 -6.21 3.16
CA ALA A 323 28.25 -6.91 2.54
C ALA A 323 28.76 -8.11 3.34
N ASP A 324 28.52 -8.15 4.66
CA ASP A 324 28.84 -9.31 5.51
C ASP A 324 27.82 -10.46 5.38
N GLY A 325 26.76 -10.26 4.60
CA GLY A 325 25.70 -11.25 4.36
C GLY A 325 24.52 -11.18 5.31
N SER A 326 24.52 -10.30 6.32
CA SER A 326 23.35 -10.06 7.19
C SER A 326 22.27 -9.23 6.49
N ILE A 327 21.03 -9.29 7.00
CA ILE A 327 19.90 -8.45 6.57
C ILE A 327 19.46 -7.56 7.75
N GLU A 328 18.96 -6.35 7.49
CA GLU A 328 18.39 -5.45 8.50
C GLU A 328 17.14 -4.75 7.95
N GLN A 329 16.10 -4.55 8.76
CA GLN A 329 14.96 -3.71 8.41
C GLN A 329 15.21 -2.26 8.85
N ILE A 330 15.70 -1.44 7.92
CA ILE A 330 16.15 -0.06 8.15
C ILE A 330 15.05 0.99 7.98
N GLY A 331 13.83 0.57 7.68
CA GLY A 331 12.67 1.45 7.60
C GLY A 331 11.38 0.66 7.69
N ARG A 332 10.41 1.19 8.42
CA ARG A 332 9.07 0.60 8.58
C ARG A 332 8.01 1.69 8.65
N SER A 333 6.92 1.53 7.91
CA SER A 333 5.74 2.40 8.01
C SER A 333 4.88 2.03 9.21
N GLY A 334 3.97 2.92 9.61
CA GLY A 334 2.73 2.53 10.30
C GLY A 334 1.80 1.75 9.37
N VAL A 335 0.50 1.79 9.64
CA VAL A 335 -0.54 1.13 8.85
C VAL A 335 -1.34 2.15 8.07
N LYS A 336 -1.48 1.95 6.76
CA LYS A 336 -2.48 2.65 5.95
C LYS A 336 -3.81 1.91 6.02
N HIS A 337 -4.87 2.62 6.38
CA HIS A 337 -6.24 2.15 6.32
C HIS A 337 -6.82 2.41 4.92
N ALA A 338 -7.22 1.35 4.23
CA ALA A 338 -7.91 1.46 2.95
C ALA A 338 -9.34 2.02 3.15
N PHE A 339 -9.91 2.67 2.14
CA PHE A 339 -11.19 3.39 2.28
C PHE A 339 -12.17 3.22 1.12
N LEU A 340 -11.71 2.85 -0.08
CA LEU A 340 -12.53 2.61 -1.26
C LEU A 340 -11.79 1.66 -2.21
N THR A 341 -12.52 0.95 -3.08
CA THR A 341 -11.96 0.28 -4.24
C THR A 341 -12.59 0.78 -5.54
N THR A 342 -11.77 0.94 -6.56
CA THR A 342 -12.15 1.31 -7.93
C THR A 342 -12.58 0.12 -8.78
N ASN A 343 -12.33 -1.12 -8.34
CA ASN A 343 -12.73 -2.33 -9.05
C ASN A 343 -12.30 -2.33 -10.54
N GLY A 344 -11.02 -2.10 -10.81
CA GLY A 344 -10.47 -2.09 -12.16
C GLY A 344 -10.29 -3.48 -12.76
N GLY A 345 -10.74 -3.70 -14.00
CA GLY A 345 -10.44 -4.94 -14.75
C GLY A 345 -11.06 -6.22 -14.15
N CYS A 346 -12.25 -6.09 -13.59
CA CYS A 346 -13.01 -7.17 -12.95
C CYS A 346 -13.59 -8.20 -13.92
N ALA A 347 -13.80 -9.41 -13.40
CA ALA A 347 -14.72 -10.39 -13.98
C ALA A 347 -16.11 -10.27 -13.33
N ASP A 348 -16.16 -10.02 -12.02
CA ASP A 348 -17.36 -9.71 -11.26
C ASP A 348 -16.97 -8.80 -10.07
N SER A 349 -17.78 -7.80 -9.77
CA SER A 349 -17.59 -6.86 -8.65
C SER A 349 -18.79 -6.75 -7.72
N CYS A 350 -19.88 -7.47 -8.01
CA CYS A 350 -21.20 -7.22 -7.42
C CYS A 350 -21.67 -5.76 -7.53
N ASN A 351 -21.05 -4.98 -8.43
CA ASN A 351 -21.26 -3.54 -8.62
C ASN A 351 -21.17 -2.72 -7.31
N ASP A 352 -20.29 -3.11 -6.37
CA ASP A 352 -20.10 -2.43 -5.08
C ASP A 352 -18.66 -1.86 -4.97
N SER A 353 -18.51 -0.53 -4.95
CA SER A 353 -17.22 0.17 -4.76
C SER A 353 -16.62 0.01 -3.36
N HIS A 354 -17.32 -0.67 -2.46
CA HIS A 354 -16.89 -0.99 -1.10
C HIS A 354 -16.64 -2.49 -0.91
N SER A 355 -16.50 -3.23 -2.00
CA SER A 355 -15.98 -4.59 -2.00
C SER A 355 -15.08 -4.80 -3.20
N LEU A 356 -13.94 -5.47 -3.03
CA LEU A 356 -13.12 -5.87 -4.17
C LEU A 356 -13.56 -7.24 -4.66
N GLY A 357 -14.18 -7.29 -5.83
CA GLY A 357 -14.70 -8.54 -6.40
C GLY A 357 -13.68 -9.37 -7.18
N ARG A 358 -14.16 -10.48 -7.73
CA ARG A 358 -13.34 -11.45 -8.48
C ARG A 358 -12.63 -10.81 -9.67
N SER A 359 -11.34 -11.09 -9.80
CA SER A 359 -10.42 -10.51 -10.79
C SER A 359 -10.24 -8.99 -10.72
N CYS A 360 -10.94 -8.29 -9.83
CA CYS A 360 -10.82 -6.85 -9.72
C CYS A 360 -9.42 -6.45 -9.22
N SER A 361 -8.93 -5.31 -9.68
CA SER A 361 -7.70 -4.68 -9.22
C SER A 361 -8.00 -3.33 -8.63
N ASP A 362 -7.20 -2.92 -7.65
CA ASP A 362 -7.28 -1.59 -7.06
C ASP A 362 -5.89 -1.08 -6.75
N THR A 363 -5.69 0.24 -6.80
CA THR A 363 -4.38 0.85 -6.58
C THR A 363 -4.42 1.96 -5.56
N TYR A 364 -3.56 1.85 -4.56
CA TYR A 364 -3.25 2.94 -3.66
C TYR A 364 -1.92 3.58 -4.09
N GLY A 365 -2.00 4.84 -4.51
CA GLY A 365 -0.88 5.64 -5.01
C GLY A 365 0.02 6.15 -3.89
N THR A 366 1.12 6.82 -4.26
CA THR A 366 2.13 7.28 -3.30
C THR A 366 1.54 8.32 -2.35
N GLY A 367 0.80 9.30 -2.85
CA GLY A 367 0.28 10.40 -2.04
C GLY A 367 -0.87 9.94 -1.16
N ASN A 368 -1.80 9.13 -1.68
CA ASN A 368 -2.86 8.60 -0.82
C ASN A 368 -2.31 7.62 0.23
N ASN A 369 -1.28 6.81 -0.05
CA ASN A 369 -0.58 6.02 0.96
C ASN A 369 0.10 6.91 2.00
N ASP A 370 0.72 8.01 1.56
CA ASP A 370 1.37 9.02 2.39
C ASP A 370 0.39 10.02 3.06
N SER A 371 -0.90 9.68 3.12
CA SER A 371 -1.92 10.50 3.79
C SER A 371 -1.87 10.32 5.30
N PRO A 372 -1.48 11.33 6.10
CA PRO A 372 -1.44 11.20 7.56
C PRO A 372 -2.84 11.02 8.16
N GLY A 373 -3.90 11.40 7.44
CA GLY A 373 -5.29 11.17 7.84
C GLY A 373 -5.68 9.69 7.85
N ASP A 374 -4.98 8.86 7.08
CA ASP A 374 -5.30 7.44 6.88
C ASP A 374 -4.22 6.50 7.44
N LEU A 375 -3.17 7.06 8.03
CA LEU A 375 -2.10 6.30 8.66
C LEU A 375 -2.34 6.14 10.17
N GLY A 376 -2.11 4.95 10.69
CA GLY A 376 -2.28 4.62 12.11
C GLY A 376 -1.15 3.74 12.62
N PRO A 377 -1.06 3.53 13.94
CA PRO A 377 -0.07 2.64 14.51
C PRO A 377 -0.44 1.17 14.26
N ARG A 378 0.57 0.34 14.01
CA ARG A 378 0.41 -1.13 13.91
C ARG A 378 -0.17 -1.76 15.18
N SER A 379 -0.04 -1.11 16.34
CA SER A 379 -0.52 -1.60 17.63
C SER A 379 -2.05 -1.70 17.74
N GLU A 380 -2.80 -1.08 16.83
CA GLU A 380 -4.27 -1.11 16.83
C GLU A 380 -4.86 -2.30 16.05
N ILE A 381 -4.02 -3.12 15.41
CA ILE A 381 -4.46 -4.23 14.54
C ILE A 381 -4.15 -5.56 15.21
N ILE A 382 -5.07 -6.52 15.13
CA ILE A 382 -4.81 -7.94 15.34
C ILE A 382 -4.54 -8.53 13.94
N PRO A 383 -3.26 -8.61 13.52
CA PRO A 383 -2.91 -8.90 12.14
C PRO A 383 -3.37 -10.28 11.66
N ALA A 384 -3.23 -11.35 12.46
CA ALA A 384 -3.61 -12.70 12.05
C ALA A 384 -5.11 -12.86 11.70
N THR A 385 -5.97 -12.02 12.28
CA THR A 385 -7.42 -12.04 12.02
C THR A 385 -7.90 -10.84 11.22
N GLY A 386 -7.01 -9.89 10.88
CA GLY A 386 -7.36 -8.66 10.17
C GLY A 386 -8.37 -7.77 10.91
N GLN A 387 -8.38 -7.80 12.25
CA GLN A 387 -9.31 -6.98 13.05
C GLN A 387 -8.64 -5.69 13.52
N TRP A 388 -9.38 -4.57 13.45
CA TRP A 388 -8.95 -3.28 14.00
C TRP A 388 -9.67 -2.97 15.31
N GLY A 389 -8.88 -2.59 16.32
CA GLY A 389 -9.38 -2.08 17.58
C GLY A 389 -9.86 -0.64 17.45
N ARG A 390 -11.03 -0.42 16.85
CA ARG A 390 -11.62 0.91 16.68
C ARG A 390 -11.72 1.66 18.01
N CYS A 391 -12.25 1.02 19.05
CA CYS A 391 -12.39 1.63 20.37
C CYS A 391 -11.01 1.85 21.02
N GLY A 392 -10.71 3.10 21.39
CA GLY A 392 -9.42 3.49 21.96
C GLY A 392 -8.33 3.75 20.92
N SER A 393 -8.63 3.60 19.63
CA SER A 393 -7.72 3.99 18.54
C SER A 393 -7.43 5.50 18.54
N ILE A 394 -6.43 5.92 17.78
CA ILE A 394 -6.15 7.34 17.56
C ILE A 394 -7.35 8.09 16.96
N TRP A 395 -8.26 7.40 16.25
CA TRP A 395 -9.48 7.97 15.66
C TRP A 395 -10.73 7.84 16.56
N ASP A 396 -10.77 6.97 17.56
CA ASP A 396 -11.93 6.84 18.47
C ASP A 396 -11.50 6.59 19.92
N ARG A 397 -10.84 7.60 20.48
CA ARG A 397 -10.23 7.55 21.82
C ARG A 397 -11.24 7.31 22.94
N THR A 398 -12.49 7.74 22.74
CA THR A 398 -13.58 7.65 23.73
C THR A 398 -14.56 6.52 23.46
N CYS A 399 -14.35 5.72 22.41
CA CYS A 399 -15.21 4.58 22.04
C CYS A 399 -16.66 4.98 21.77
N THR A 400 -16.86 6.11 21.12
CA THR A 400 -18.19 6.63 20.77
C THR A 400 -18.61 6.19 19.36
N GLY A 401 -17.75 5.50 18.62
CA GLY A 401 -17.96 5.19 17.21
C GLY A 401 -17.96 6.44 16.32
N THR A 402 -17.43 7.55 16.84
CA THR A 402 -17.32 8.83 16.13
C THR A 402 -15.85 9.16 15.89
N GLU A 403 -15.53 9.56 14.67
CA GLU A 403 -14.15 9.91 14.29
C GLU A 403 -13.67 11.17 15.02
N HIS A 404 -12.49 11.08 15.62
CA HIS A 404 -11.74 12.16 16.22
C HIS A 404 -10.54 12.53 15.34
N ASN A 405 -9.98 13.73 15.56
CA ASN A 405 -8.68 14.07 14.98
C ASN A 405 -7.60 13.11 15.49
N ASN A 406 -6.97 12.38 14.56
CA ASN A 406 -6.01 11.33 14.86
C ASN A 406 -4.69 11.85 15.48
N GLY A 407 -4.39 13.14 15.36
CA GLY A 407 -3.21 13.77 15.95
C GLY A 407 -1.90 13.55 15.19
N ASN A 408 -1.93 12.89 14.03
CA ASN A 408 -0.73 12.71 13.20
C ASN A 408 -0.23 14.05 12.63
N ASP A 409 1.08 14.25 12.55
CA ASP A 409 1.68 15.29 11.71
C ASP A 409 2.05 14.73 10.32
N ASN A 410 2.77 15.51 9.50
CA ASN A 410 3.19 15.09 8.17
C ASN A 410 4.24 13.96 8.17
N TRP A 411 4.85 13.66 9.32
CA TRP A 411 5.93 12.67 9.46
C TRP A 411 5.57 11.50 10.35
N THR A 412 4.43 11.53 11.03
CA THR A 412 3.94 10.46 11.87
C THR A 412 3.60 9.26 10.97
N GLN A 413 3.93 8.05 11.40
CA GLN A 413 3.69 6.79 10.67
C GLN A 413 4.38 6.60 9.30
N ARG A 414 5.17 7.56 8.79
CA ARG A 414 5.96 7.36 7.56
C ARG A 414 7.04 6.29 7.77
N LEU A 415 7.41 5.60 6.68
CA LEU A 415 8.64 4.80 6.65
C LEU A 415 9.83 5.75 6.73
N LYS A 416 10.53 5.77 7.87
CA LYS A 416 11.69 6.62 8.09
C LYS A 416 12.97 5.79 8.00
N THR A 417 13.95 6.31 7.28
CA THR A 417 15.29 5.73 7.17
C THR A 417 16.32 6.85 7.26
N ARG A 418 17.44 6.58 7.94
CA ARG A 418 18.57 7.52 8.06
C ARG A 418 19.39 7.54 6.77
N GLU A 419 19.91 8.69 6.37
CA GLU A 419 20.77 8.79 5.18
C GLU A 419 21.99 7.85 5.27
N SER A 420 22.60 7.77 6.44
CA SER A 420 23.73 6.87 6.71
C SER A 420 23.41 5.40 6.50
N GLN A 421 22.13 5.00 6.54
CA GLN A 421 21.71 3.62 6.29
C GLN A 421 21.57 3.30 4.81
N VAL A 422 21.38 4.32 3.95
CA VAL A 422 21.23 4.17 2.49
C VAL A 422 22.40 4.74 1.70
N ASP A 423 23.33 5.42 2.35
CA ASP A 423 24.56 5.92 1.77
C ASP A 423 25.45 4.77 1.25
N PRO A 424 25.70 4.70 -0.07
CA PRO A 424 26.57 3.67 -0.65
C PRO A 424 28.02 3.72 -0.14
N ALA A 425 28.52 4.89 0.26
CA ALA A 425 29.87 5.03 0.80
C ALA A 425 29.96 4.49 2.24
N ALA A 426 28.92 4.69 3.05
CA ALA A 426 28.83 4.13 4.40
C ALA A 426 28.53 2.61 4.38
N ASN A 427 27.87 2.12 3.33
CA ASN A 427 27.44 0.72 3.21
C ASN A 427 27.95 0.08 1.90
N PRO A 428 29.28 0.00 1.70
CA PRO A 428 29.85 -0.54 0.47
C PRO A 428 29.44 -2.00 0.29
N GLY A 429 28.93 -2.34 -0.89
CA GLY A 429 28.49 -3.70 -1.23
C GLY A 429 27.11 -4.09 -0.68
N ALA A 430 26.39 -3.18 -0.03
CA ALA A 430 25.02 -3.44 0.40
C ALA A 430 24.02 -3.42 -0.78
N THR A 431 22.96 -4.21 -0.67
CA THR A 431 21.80 -4.17 -1.58
C THR A 431 20.53 -3.89 -0.79
N TYR A 432 19.51 -3.37 -1.48
CA TYR A 432 18.27 -2.93 -0.84
C TYR A 432 17.06 -3.65 -1.44
N VAL A 433 16.17 -4.06 -0.55
CA VAL A 433 14.88 -4.66 -0.86
C VAL A 433 13.82 -3.80 -0.19
N MET A 434 12.75 -3.48 -0.90
CA MET A 434 11.58 -2.82 -0.34
C MET A 434 10.36 -3.72 -0.51
N ASP A 435 9.48 -3.76 0.49
CA ASP A 435 8.25 -4.57 0.43
C ASP A 435 6.99 -3.72 0.58
N SER A 436 5.88 -4.23 0.08
CA SER A 436 4.55 -3.73 0.45
C SER A 436 3.64 -4.92 0.66
N TRP A 437 2.75 -4.81 1.63
CA TRP A 437 1.84 -5.87 2.00
C TRP A 437 0.44 -5.33 2.24
N TYR A 438 -0.55 -5.90 1.53
CA TYR A 438 -1.95 -5.77 1.87
C TYR A 438 -2.36 -6.86 2.87
N LEU A 439 -2.77 -6.46 4.07
CA LEU A 439 -3.37 -7.35 5.04
C LEU A 439 -4.89 -7.24 4.95
N ALA A 440 -5.54 -8.31 4.49
CA ALA A 440 -6.99 -8.41 4.42
C ALA A 440 -7.50 -9.53 5.33
N ARG A 441 -8.66 -9.30 5.95
CA ARG A 441 -9.32 -10.30 6.78
C ARG A 441 -9.71 -11.52 5.94
N GLU A 442 -9.42 -12.71 6.46
CA GLU A 442 -9.67 -14.03 5.82
C GLU A 442 -8.94 -14.27 4.50
N ASP A 443 -7.91 -13.47 4.18
CA ASP A 443 -6.97 -13.76 3.10
C ASP A 443 -6.29 -15.10 3.38
N ILE A 444 -6.49 -16.11 2.53
CA ILE A 444 -6.04 -17.48 2.81
C ILE A 444 -4.53 -17.66 2.64
N ASN A 445 -3.87 -16.70 2.00
CA ASN A 445 -2.43 -16.69 1.78
C ASN A 445 -1.91 -15.26 1.96
N ILE A 446 -1.10 -15.02 2.98
CA ILE A 446 -0.56 -13.67 3.21
C ILE A 446 0.60 -13.34 2.25
N TYR A 447 1.19 -14.34 1.58
CA TYR A 447 2.46 -14.17 0.86
C TYR A 447 2.30 -13.68 -0.57
N ASN A 448 1.16 -13.89 -1.20
CA ASN A 448 0.87 -13.38 -2.55
C ASN A 448 0.34 -11.93 -2.53
N SER A 449 -0.21 -11.46 -1.42
CA SER A 449 -0.53 -10.04 -1.18
C SER A 449 0.66 -9.22 -0.66
N MET A 450 1.78 -9.90 -0.34
CA MET A 450 3.11 -9.30 -0.19
C MET A 450 3.85 -9.27 -1.53
N ALA A 451 4.58 -8.20 -1.79
CA ALA A 451 5.58 -8.20 -2.84
C ALA A 451 6.82 -7.39 -2.46
N THR A 452 7.90 -7.71 -3.16
CA THR A 452 9.21 -7.10 -3.02
C THR A 452 9.68 -6.53 -4.35
N VAL A 453 10.40 -5.42 -4.28
CA VAL A 453 11.21 -4.85 -5.37
C VAL A 453 12.60 -4.56 -4.83
N THR A 454 13.60 -4.62 -5.69
CA THR A 454 14.94 -4.09 -5.38
C THR A 454 15.05 -2.65 -5.87
N GLY A 455 16.00 -1.89 -5.33
CA GLY A 455 16.33 -0.56 -5.83
C GLY A 455 17.70 -0.11 -5.37
N ILE A 456 18.24 0.91 -6.03
CA ILE A 456 19.53 1.50 -5.69
C ILE A 456 19.28 2.93 -5.19
N PRO A 457 19.40 3.18 -3.87
CA PRO A 457 19.38 4.53 -3.33
C PRO A 457 20.50 5.38 -3.95
N ARG A 458 20.15 6.54 -4.47
CA ARG A 458 21.08 7.51 -5.05
C ARG A 458 20.73 8.90 -4.56
N TYR A 459 21.74 9.62 -4.10
CA TYR A 459 21.61 11.05 -3.84
C TYR A 459 21.96 11.82 -5.11
N THR A 460 21.00 12.56 -5.67
CA THR A 460 21.18 13.35 -6.90
C THR A 460 20.30 14.57 -6.84
N SER A 461 20.81 15.73 -7.27
CA SER A 461 20.05 17.00 -7.29
C SER A 461 19.43 17.38 -5.93
N GLY A 462 20.08 17.00 -4.82
CA GLY A 462 19.58 17.27 -3.46
C GLY A 462 18.53 16.27 -2.94
N LEU A 463 18.27 15.18 -3.67
CA LEU A 463 17.20 14.23 -3.38
C LEU A 463 17.71 12.79 -3.30
N TRP A 464 17.00 11.97 -2.53
CA TRP A 464 17.22 10.53 -2.49
C TRP A 464 16.24 9.84 -3.43
N THR A 465 16.77 9.28 -4.52
CA THR A 465 15.98 8.52 -5.49
C THR A 465 16.22 7.01 -5.32
N LEU A 466 15.20 6.20 -5.61
CA LEU A 466 15.34 4.75 -5.78
C LEU A 466 15.43 4.45 -7.27
N SER A 467 16.66 4.45 -7.78
CA SER A 467 16.98 4.16 -9.17
C SER A 467 17.01 2.67 -9.46
N ASN A 468 16.85 2.28 -10.73
CA ASN A 468 16.92 0.90 -11.21
C ASN A 468 16.06 -0.08 -10.39
N GLN A 469 14.80 0.29 -10.16
CA GLN A 469 13.89 -0.59 -9.45
C GLN A 469 13.71 -1.90 -10.23
N GLY A 470 13.95 -3.02 -9.54
CA GLY A 470 13.82 -4.35 -10.12
C GLY A 470 12.36 -4.70 -10.44
N ALA A 471 12.17 -5.79 -11.18
CA ALA A 471 10.84 -6.36 -11.35
C ALA A 471 10.26 -6.78 -9.99
N MET A 472 8.96 -6.56 -9.82
CA MET A 472 8.23 -7.02 -8.64
C MET A 472 8.25 -8.55 -8.57
N GLN A 473 8.43 -9.08 -7.35
CA GLN A 473 8.27 -10.50 -7.04
C GLN A 473 7.36 -10.65 -5.82
N LEU A 474 6.41 -11.57 -5.88
CA LEU A 474 5.56 -11.88 -4.73
C LEU A 474 6.36 -12.50 -3.58
N GLY A 475 5.81 -12.42 -2.38
CA GLY A 475 6.41 -12.98 -1.16
C GLY A 475 7.30 -12.01 -0.40
N ALA A 476 7.80 -12.49 0.73
CA ALA A 476 8.46 -11.68 1.75
C ALA A 476 9.93 -11.34 1.45
N ALA A 477 10.41 -10.24 2.03
CA ALA A 477 11.81 -9.83 1.93
C ALA A 477 12.79 -10.86 2.52
N ILE A 478 12.42 -11.56 3.61
CA ILE A 478 13.27 -12.62 4.19
C ILE A 478 13.49 -13.80 3.23
N ASP A 479 12.54 -14.07 2.33
CA ASP A 479 12.67 -15.11 1.31
C ASP A 479 13.58 -14.67 0.14
N ARG A 480 13.81 -13.37 -0.04
CA ARG A 480 14.85 -12.84 -0.95
C ARG A 480 16.25 -12.99 -0.34
N TRP A 481 16.33 -12.99 0.99
CA TRP A 481 17.59 -13.18 1.70
C TRP A 481 18.00 -14.66 1.77
N VAL A 482 17.09 -15.54 2.16
CA VAL A 482 17.26 -17.00 2.14
C VAL A 482 16.01 -17.64 1.57
N ASP A 483 16.13 -18.21 0.37
CA ASP A 483 15.02 -18.91 -0.30
C ASP A 483 14.58 -20.13 0.55
N PRO A 484 13.31 -20.24 0.98
CA PRO A 484 12.86 -21.38 1.78
C PRO A 484 12.84 -22.71 1.02
N GLY A 485 12.64 -22.69 -0.30
CA GLY A 485 12.64 -23.88 -1.15
C GLY A 485 14.04 -24.29 -1.61
N ASN A 486 14.98 -23.35 -1.67
CA ASN A 486 16.36 -23.59 -2.05
C ASN A 486 17.36 -22.70 -1.27
N PRO A 487 17.53 -22.93 0.05
CA PRO A 487 18.26 -22.01 0.92
C PRO A 487 19.75 -21.87 0.60
N GLY A 488 20.32 -22.83 -0.13
CA GLY A 488 21.75 -22.94 -0.37
C GLY A 488 22.49 -23.63 0.78
N ALA A 489 23.80 -23.86 0.61
CA ALA A 489 24.63 -24.47 1.63
C ALA A 489 24.73 -23.58 2.88
N ASN A 490 24.75 -24.19 4.07
CA ASN A 490 24.88 -23.48 5.35
C ASN A 490 23.84 -22.38 5.58
N ALA A 491 22.64 -22.55 5.01
CA ALA A 491 21.53 -21.63 5.21
C ALA A 491 20.23 -22.41 5.42
N LYS A 492 19.27 -21.77 6.08
CA LYS A 492 17.94 -22.33 6.32
C LYS A 492 16.94 -21.21 6.55
N ASN A 493 15.73 -21.34 6.04
CA ASN A 493 14.60 -20.45 6.32
C ASN A 493 13.41 -21.34 6.70
N THR A 494 12.80 -21.09 7.86
CA THR A 494 11.73 -21.95 8.38
C THR A 494 10.65 -21.10 8.99
N GLU A 495 9.41 -21.41 8.59
CA GLU A 495 8.20 -20.77 9.07
C GLU A 495 7.71 -21.39 10.38
N LEU A 496 7.28 -20.52 11.27
CA LEU A 496 6.39 -20.78 12.38
C LEU A 496 4.99 -20.32 11.94
N ALA A 497 4.06 -21.26 11.75
CA ALA A 497 2.66 -20.97 11.47
C ALA A 497 1.80 -21.44 12.65
N THR A 498 0.97 -20.54 13.18
CA THR A 498 0.13 -20.78 14.37
C THR A 498 -1.23 -20.13 14.19
N ALA A 499 -2.18 -20.42 15.09
CA ALA A 499 -3.45 -19.70 15.13
C ALA A 499 -3.29 -18.21 15.50
N GLU A 500 -2.16 -17.83 16.10
CA GLU A 500 -1.84 -16.44 16.48
C GLU A 500 -1.12 -15.69 15.34
N GLY A 501 -0.85 -16.35 14.20
CA GLY A 501 -0.17 -15.82 13.02
C GLY A 501 1.15 -16.53 12.71
N HIS A 502 1.95 -15.87 11.89
CA HIS A 502 3.13 -16.40 11.19
C HIS A 502 4.38 -15.59 11.51
N ALA A 503 5.51 -16.30 11.61
CA ALA A 503 6.84 -15.73 11.66
C ALA A 503 7.83 -16.64 10.93
N LYS A 504 8.98 -16.13 10.50
CA LYS A 504 10.07 -16.94 9.93
C LYS A 504 11.37 -16.71 10.68
N VAL A 505 12.13 -17.79 10.86
CA VAL A 505 13.52 -17.76 11.30
C VAL A 505 14.39 -18.20 10.13
N ALA A 506 15.22 -17.29 9.63
CA ALA A 506 16.22 -17.57 8.61
C ALA A 506 17.64 -17.43 9.15
N VAL A 507 18.58 -18.18 8.58
CA VAL A 507 19.99 -18.17 8.95
C VAL A 507 20.89 -18.34 7.73
N LYS A 508 22.02 -17.62 7.73
CA LYS A 508 23.20 -17.89 6.90
C LYS A 508 24.41 -18.12 7.80
N VAL A 509 25.20 -19.15 7.51
CA VAL A 509 26.38 -19.51 8.28
C VAL A 509 27.61 -19.47 7.39
N THR A 510 28.62 -18.73 7.83
CA THR A 510 29.89 -18.52 7.10
C THR A 510 31.05 -19.12 7.90
N ASP A 511 31.86 -19.95 7.25
CA ASP A 511 33.15 -20.40 7.80
C ASP A 511 34.14 -19.23 7.78
N LEU A 512 34.67 -18.85 8.94
CA LEU A 512 35.68 -17.81 9.07
C LEU A 512 37.11 -18.36 9.06
N GLY A 513 37.27 -19.68 8.96
CA GLY A 513 38.53 -20.37 9.14
C GLY A 513 38.89 -20.57 10.62
N GLY A 514 39.91 -21.41 10.87
CA GLY A 514 40.37 -21.70 12.24
C GLY A 514 39.31 -22.34 13.15
N GLY A 515 38.28 -22.96 12.57
CA GLY A 515 37.16 -23.58 13.28
C GLY A 515 36.09 -22.61 13.76
N ASN A 516 36.18 -21.32 13.42
CA ASN A 516 35.18 -20.31 13.79
C ASN A 516 34.13 -20.14 12.69
N TRP A 517 32.87 -20.02 13.11
CA TRP A 517 31.73 -19.88 12.23
C TRP A 517 30.90 -18.69 12.66
N ARG A 518 30.51 -17.86 11.69
CA ARG A 518 29.58 -16.75 11.90
C ARG A 518 28.18 -17.17 11.50
N TYR A 519 27.24 -17.04 12.41
CA TYR A 519 25.82 -17.24 12.18
C TYR A 519 25.15 -15.87 12.13
N HIS A 520 24.53 -15.54 11.00
CA HIS A 520 23.58 -14.45 10.90
C HIS A 520 22.18 -15.04 10.90
N TYR A 521 21.41 -14.79 11.97
CA TYR A 521 19.99 -15.10 12.04
C TYR A 521 19.18 -13.83 11.74
N ALA A 522 18.04 -14.01 11.10
CA ALA A 522 16.97 -13.01 11.02
C ALA A 522 15.66 -13.65 11.46
N VAL A 523 14.89 -12.94 12.27
CA VAL A 523 13.54 -13.34 12.67
C VAL A 523 12.58 -12.28 12.15
N MET A 524 11.71 -12.67 11.22
CA MET A 524 10.66 -11.80 10.68
C MET A 524 9.31 -12.24 11.25
N ASN A 525 8.68 -11.35 12.02
CA ASN A 525 7.30 -11.54 12.44
C ASN A 525 6.38 -10.93 11.37
N PHE A 526 5.54 -11.74 10.74
CA PHE A 526 4.58 -11.27 9.73
C PHE A 526 3.33 -10.74 10.42
N ASP A 527 2.48 -11.64 10.89
CA ASP A 527 1.20 -11.41 11.55
C ASP A 527 1.10 -12.12 12.91
N PHE A 528 2.20 -12.70 13.44
CA PHE A 528 2.15 -13.26 14.78
C PHE A 528 1.91 -12.17 15.83
N SER A 529 0.81 -12.28 16.56
CA SER A 529 0.55 -11.44 17.72
C SER A 529 -0.29 -12.18 18.75
N ARG A 530 0.11 -12.08 20.02
CA ARG A 530 -0.76 -12.50 21.12
C ARG A 530 -1.53 -11.29 21.63
N ALA A 531 -2.73 -11.13 21.09
CA ALA A 531 -3.57 -9.97 21.38
C ALA A 531 -4.20 -10.05 22.78
N VAL A 532 -4.28 -8.90 23.45
CA VAL A 532 -5.13 -8.67 24.63
C VAL A 532 -6.18 -7.66 24.21
N THR A 533 -7.44 -8.02 24.37
CA THR A 533 -8.57 -7.22 23.89
C THR A 533 -9.58 -6.94 24.98
N GLU A 534 -10.40 -5.93 24.74
CA GLU A 534 -11.59 -5.60 25.53
C GLU A 534 -12.76 -5.32 24.59
N GLY A 535 -13.96 -5.74 24.98
CA GLY A 535 -15.16 -5.58 24.17
C GLY A 535 -15.21 -6.51 22.95
N SER A 536 -16.04 -6.15 21.98
CA SER A 536 -16.24 -6.89 20.73
C SER A 536 -16.44 -5.91 19.57
N GLU A 537 -16.24 -6.38 18.35
CA GLU A 537 -16.60 -5.61 17.16
C GLU A 537 -18.09 -5.20 17.22
N PRO A 538 -18.43 -3.97 16.79
CA PRO A 538 -17.56 -3.02 16.12
C PRO A 538 -16.76 -2.10 17.08
N ASN A 539 -16.94 -2.20 18.40
CA ASN A 539 -16.23 -1.42 19.43
C ASN A 539 -15.10 -2.23 20.09
N LEU A 540 -14.42 -3.09 19.33
CA LEU A 540 -13.27 -3.84 19.81
C LEU A 540 -12.17 -2.86 20.22
N ARG A 541 -11.54 -3.12 21.36
CA ARG A 541 -10.33 -2.43 21.82
C ARG A 541 -9.16 -3.40 21.82
N VAL A 542 -8.05 -3.00 21.21
CA VAL A 542 -6.78 -3.73 21.28
C VAL A 542 -5.91 -3.07 22.35
N LEU A 543 -5.71 -3.76 23.47
CA LEU A 543 -4.87 -3.30 24.58
C LEU A 543 -3.39 -3.64 24.34
N SER A 544 -3.13 -4.73 23.63
CA SER A 544 -1.80 -5.24 23.29
C SER A 544 -1.90 -6.16 22.08
N ASN A 545 -0.91 -6.17 21.20
CA ASN A 545 -0.76 -7.11 20.08
C ASN A 545 0.70 -7.59 19.96
N LYS A 546 1.31 -7.87 21.12
CA LYS A 546 2.75 -8.09 21.22
C LYS A 546 3.19 -9.42 20.60
N GLY A 547 4.34 -9.40 19.94
CA GLY A 547 4.99 -10.58 19.37
C GLY A 547 5.97 -11.22 20.36
N PHE A 548 7.25 -11.25 20.00
CA PHE A 548 8.30 -11.96 20.75
C PHE A 548 9.19 -11.00 21.56
N ASP A 549 9.69 -11.42 22.72
CA ASP A 549 10.62 -10.63 23.55
C ASP A 549 11.96 -11.32 23.85
N SER A 550 12.16 -12.54 23.31
CA SER A 550 13.45 -13.22 23.35
C SER A 550 13.64 -14.21 22.21
N PHE A 551 14.89 -14.31 21.74
CA PHE A 551 15.35 -15.27 20.74
C PHE A 551 16.57 -16.02 21.31
N THR A 552 16.53 -17.35 21.28
CA THR A 552 17.61 -18.19 21.83
C THR A 552 17.97 -19.33 20.88
N VAL A 553 19.26 -19.50 20.65
CA VAL A 553 19.87 -20.60 19.91
C VAL A 553 20.70 -21.43 20.89
N PRO A 554 20.53 -22.76 20.92
CA PRO A 554 21.35 -23.63 21.77
C PRO A 554 22.80 -23.61 21.32
N VAL A 555 23.71 -23.55 22.29
CA VAL A 555 25.15 -23.62 22.07
C VAL A 555 25.71 -24.72 22.99
N PRO A 556 26.52 -25.66 22.46
CA PRO A 556 27.12 -26.71 23.28
C PRO A 556 28.00 -26.13 24.38
N GLY A 557 28.03 -26.79 25.54
CA GLY A 557 28.81 -26.33 26.71
C GLY A 557 30.32 -26.21 26.44
N THR A 558 30.84 -26.98 25.47
CA THR A 558 32.26 -26.99 25.06
C THR A 558 32.59 -25.97 23.98
N ALA A 559 31.59 -25.31 23.38
CA ALA A 559 31.80 -24.29 22.38
C ALA A 559 32.35 -23.00 23.02
N THR A 560 32.80 -22.07 22.20
CA THR A 560 33.25 -20.75 22.63
C THR A 560 32.52 -19.72 21.78
N VAL A 561 31.73 -18.88 22.44
CA VAL A 561 31.05 -17.74 21.80
C VAL A 561 31.91 -16.49 21.99
N SER A 562 32.28 -15.82 20.89
CA SER A 562 33.20 -14.68 20.93
C SER A 562 32.56 -13.33 20.61
N THR A 563 31.62 -13.29 19.67
CA THR A 563 30.94 -12.05 19.24
C THR A 563 29.43 -12.27 19.26
N LYS A 564 28.68 -11.28 19.74
CA LYS A 564 27.22 -11.24 19.67
C LYS A 564 26.79 -9.85 19.21
N THR A 565 25.94 -9.77 18.20
CA THR A 565 25.40 -8.52 17.69
C THR A 565 23.89 -8.64 17.55
N PHE A 566 23.18 -7.58 17.89
CA PHE A 566 21.76 -7.40 17.65
C PHE A 566 21.57 -6.18 16.76
N ARG A 567 20.60 -6.23 15.86
CA ARG A 567 20.21 -5.13 14.99
C ARG A 567 18.71 -5.16 14.77
N ASP A 568 18.03 -4.10 15.14
CA ASP A 568 16.63 -3.83 14.80
C ASP A 568 16.49 -2.71 13.77
N GLY A 569 17.56 -1.99 13.42
CA GLY A 569 17.60 -1.05 12.32
C GLY A 569 17.11 0.36 12.62
N ASP A 570 16.79 0.71 13.87
CA ASP A 570 16.37 2.08 14.24
C ASP A 570 17.52 3.00 14.70
N LEU A 571 18.71 2.42 14.91
CA LEU A 571 19.95 3.05 15.39
C LEU A 571 19.90 3.54 16.86
N ASP A 572 18.86 3.19 17.62
CA ASP A 572 18.72 3.55 19.04
C ASP A 572 19.21 2.42 19.96
N ALA A 573 20.50 2.46 20.32
CA ALA A 573 21.08 1.45 21.20
C ALA A 573 20.45 1.38 22.63
N THR A 574 19.58 2.33 22.99
CA THR A 574 18.92 2.33 24.30
C THR A 574 17.81 1.27 24.40
N ASN A 575 17.15 0.95 23.28
CA ASN A 575 16.07 -0.05 23.22
C ASN A 575 16.57 -1.44 22.73
N ASP A 576 17.81 -1.54 22.23
CA ASP A 576 18.43 -2.77 21.73
C ASP A 576 18.29 -3.99 22.67
N TRP A 577 17.94 -5.15 22.11
CA TRP A 577 17.90 -6.40 22.90
C TRP A 577 19.27 -6.74 23.46
N VAL A 578 19.30 -7.10 24.74
CA VAL A 578 20.52 -7.46 25.43
C VAL A 578 20.91 -8.89 25.07
N ALA A 579 22.10 -9.06 24.52
CA ALA A 579 22.72 -10.37 24.40
C ALA A 579 23.09 -10.90 25.79
N LEU A 580 22.49 -12.02 26.21
CA LEU A 580 22.73 -12.61 27.53
C LEU A 580 24.18 -13.11 27.64
N GLY A 581 24.79 -12.95 28.81
CA GLY A 581 26.18 -13.31 29.09
C GLY A 581 26.47 -14.82 29.03
N GLY A 582 27.76 -15.16 29.07
CA GLY A 582 28.24 -16.53 29.03
C GLY A 582 28.16 -17.18 27.65
N ASN A 583 28.26 -18.51 27.62
CA ASN A 583 28.36 -19.33 26.40
C ASN A 583 26.99 -19.63 25.76
N ARG A 584 26.10 -18.62 25.70
CA ARG A 584 24.73 -18.72 25.17
C ARG A 584 24.55 -17.81 23.97
N ALA A 585 23.85 -18.24 22.94
CA ALA A 585 23.38 -17.36 21.87
C ALA A 585 21.93 -16.97 22.16
N SER A 586 21.73 -15.99 23.04
CA SER A 586 20.40 -15.58 23.52
C SER A 586 20.32 -14.06 23.63
N TRP A 587 19.20 -13.50 23.19
CA TRP A 587 18.90 -12.06 23.21
C TRP A 587 17.52 -11.84 23.80
N SER A 588 17.34 -10.81 24.61
CA SER A 588 16.05 -10.50 25.24
C SER A 588 15.84 -9.00 25.47
N THR A 589 14.59 -8.60 25.68
CA THR A 589 14.23 -7.23 26.13
C THR A 589 14.53 -6.96 27.61
N SER A 590 15.27 -7.83 28.32
CA SER A 590 15.48 -7.70 29.76
C SER A 590 16.13 -6.36 30.12
N GLY A 591 15.49 -5.61 31.03
CA GLY A 591 15.95 -4.27 31.43
C GLY A 591 15.82 -3.18 30.36
N ARG A 592 15.17 -3.47 29.22
CA ARG A 592 14.96 -2.52 28.12
C ARG A 592 13.55 -1.95 28.11
N THR A 593 13.47 -0.68 27.79
CA THR A 593 12.23 0.04 27.55
C THR A 593 12.35 0.85 26.26
N MET A 594 11.21 1.06 25.62
CA MET A 594 11.06 1.89 24.45
C MET A 594 9.93 2.88 24.72
N SER A 595 10.16 4.14 24.34
CA SER A 595 9.15 5.18 24.42
C SER A 595 8.24 5.13 23.21
N ASN A 596 6.94 5.01 23.46
CA ASN A 596 5.92 5.15 22.42
C ASN A 596 5.48 6.62 22.29
N PRO A 597 4.90 7.00 21.14
CA PRO A 597 4.19 8.27 21.00
C PRO A 597 3.18 8.44 22.15
N GLY A 598 3.20 9.60 22.82
CA GLY A 598 2.40 9.86 24.03
C GLY A 598 3.10 9.56 25.36
N GLY A 599 4.37 9.13 25.34
CA GLY A 599 5.22 9.01 26.53
C GLY A 599 5.07 7.71 27.32
N ALA A 600 4.22 6.79 26.88
CA ALA A 600 4.12 5.46 27.48
C ALA A 600 5.39 4.64 27.22
N GLN A 601 5.91 3.98 28.24
CA GLN A 601 7.04 3.05 28.12
C GLN A 601 6.54 1.63 27.90
N THR A 602 7.08 0.94 26.90
CA THR A 602 6.79 -0.48 26.64
C THR A 602 8.08 -1.27 26.42
N LYS A 603 7.99 -2.59 26.41
CA LYS A 603 9.12 -3.44 26.00
C LYS A 603 9.31 -3.34 24.47
N PRO A 604 10.56 -3.26 23.97
CA PRO A 604 10.86 -3.26 22.53
C PRO A 604 10.72 -4.66 21.92
N THR A 605 9.49 -5.18 21.86
CA THR A 605 9.21 -6.52 21.34
C THR A 605 9.35 -6.60 19.81
N LEU A 606 9.56 -7.80 19.28
CA LEU A 606 9.49 -8.10 17.84
C LEU A 606 8.01 -8.26 17.45
N ASP A 607 7.36 -7.13 17.20
CA ASP A 607 5.94 -7.04 16.84
C ASP A 607 5.73 -7.28 15.33
N TRP A 608 4.47 -7.36 14.90
CA TRP A 608 4.14 -7.78 13.54
C TRP A 608 4.64 -6.81 12.43
N GLY A 609 4.96 -7.38 11.28
CA GLY A 609 5.60 -6.72 10.14
C GLY A 609 7.03 -6.22 10.42
N THR A 610 7.72 -6.76 11.43
CA THR A 610 9.09 -6.37 11.78
C THR A 610 10.10 -7.51 11.63
N LEU A 611 11.35 -7.17 11.36
CA LEU A 611 12.47 -8.10 11.27
C LEU A 611 13.61 -7.63 12.15
N TYR A 612 14.07 -8.50 13.06
CA TYR A 612 15.29 -8.30 13.85
C TYR A 612 16.37 -9.30 13.44
N SER A 613 17.62 -8.86 13.53
CA SER A 613 18.79 -9.64 13.16
C SER A 613 19.72 -9.88 14.34
N PHE A 614 20.17 -11.13 14.45
CA PHE A 614 20.98 -11.64 15.56
C PHE A 614 22.19 -12.34 14.99
N SER A 615 23.39 -11.89 15.36
CA SER A 615 24.63 -12.46 14.86
C SER A 615 25.48 -13.02 15.99
N VAL A 616 26.07 -14.19 15.78
CA VAL A 616 26.98 -14.81 16.75
C VAL A 616 28.15 -15.50 16.06
N VAL A 617 29.34 -15.40 16.65
CA VAL A 617 30.51 -16.18 16.23
C VAL A 617 30.79 -17.28 17.24
N VAL A 618 30.87 -18.52 16.76
CA VAL A 618 31.06 -19.73 17.58
C VAL A 618 32.11 -20.64 16.94
N ASN A 619 32.96 -21.28 17.75
CA ASN A 619 33.97 -22.23 17.28
C ASN A 619 33.42 -23.64 16.95
N ARG A 620 32.23 -23.71 16.35
CA ARG A 620 31.53 -24.95 16.00
C ARG A 620 30.82 -24.79 14.68
N ALA A 621 30.93 -25.82 13.83
CA ALA A 621 30.26 -25.88 12.54
C ALA A 621 28.73 -26.03 12.69
N PRO A 622 27.94 -25.60 11.69
CA PRO A 622 26.49 -25.71 11.75
C PRO A 622 26.00 -27.16 11.68
N VAL A 623 25.01 -27.48 12.52
CA VAL A 623 24.20 -28.68 12.45
C VAL A 623 22.72 -28.31 12.47
N ALA A 624 21.84 -29.21 12.04
CA ALA A 624 20.41 -29.00 12.20
C ALA A 624 20.03 -28.98 13.69
N GLY A 625 19.20 -28.01 14.08
CA GLY A 625 18.69 -27.87 15.45
C GLY A 625 17.44 -27.01 15.48
N GLN A 626 17.14 -26.46 16.66
CA GLN A 626 15.98 -25.60 16.88
C GLN A 626 16.38 -24.35 17.66
N ALA A 627 15.81 -23.21 17.30
CA ALA A 627 15.87 -21.99 18.07
C ALA A 627 14.53 -21.76 18.77
N THR A 628 14.56 -21.02 19.87
CA THR A 628 13.40 -20.70 20.69
C THR A 628 13.01 -19.25 20.53
N LEU A 629 11.74 -19.00 20.23
CA LEU A 629 11.10 -17.69 20.27
C LEU A 629 10.19 -17.63 21.50
N HIS A 630 10.47 -16.72 22.44
CA HIS A 630 9.62 -16.52 23.61
C HIS A 630 8.57 -15.45 23.32
N VAL A 631 7.31 -15.73 23.65
CA VAL A 631 6.19 -14.82 23.40
C VAL A 631 6.12 -13.78 24.52
N ALA A 632 6.10 -12.51 24.14
CA ALA A 632 6.16 -11.40 25.10
C ALA A 632 4.94 -11.33 26.03
N GLN A 633 3.77 -11.59 25.47
CA GLN A 633 2.52 -11.64 26.21
C GLN A 633 2.35 -13.03 26.86
N ALA A 634 2.03 -13.04 28.16
CA ALA A 634 1.80 -14.28 28.89
C ALA A 634 0.67 -15.11 28.27
N GLY A 635 0.84 -16.42 28.23
CA GLY A 635 -0.12 -17.36 27.63
C GLY A 635 0.51 -18.72 27.34
N THR A 636 -0.29 -19.63 26.80
CA THR A 636 0.15 -20.98 26.41
C THR A 636 0.03 -21.14 24.89
N PRO A 637 1.10 -21.54 24.19
CA PRO A 637 2.45 -21.80 24.72
C PRO A 637 3.20 -20.50 25.06
N ALA A 638 4.11 -20.56 26.03
CA ALA A 638 4.98 -19.43 26.38
C ALA A 638 6.09 -19.18 25.35
N SER A 639 6.42 -20.21 24.56
CA SER A 639 7.47 -20.14 23.53
C SER A 639 7.21 -21.14 22.42
N TYR A 640 7.77 -20.86 21.25
CA TYR A 640 7.78 -21.75 20.10
C TYR A 640 9.21 -22.19 19.78
N GLN A 641 9.37 -23.43 19.30
CA GLN A 641 10.62 -23.92 18.72
C GLN A 641 10.52 -23.87 17.20
N VAL A 642 11.56 -23.34 16.55
CA VAL A 642 11.63 -23.22 15.10
C VAL A 642 12.90 -23.90 14.61
N ALA A 643 12.75 -24.81 13.64
CA ALA A 643 13.89 -25.53 13.11
C ALA A 643 14.85 -24.58 12.39
N THR A 644 16.15 -24.71 12.64
CA THR A 644 17.18 -23.84 12.05
C THR A 644 18.53 -24.56 12.02
N LEU A 645 19.62 -23.84 11.73
CA LEU A 645 20.99 -24.30 11.93
C LEU A 645 21.51 -23.77 13.27
N VAL A 646 22.20 -24.59 14.04
CA VAL A 646 22.76 -24.25 15.35
C VAL A 646 24.22 -24.69 15.41
N PRO A 647 25.05 -24.16 16.33
CA PRO A 647 26.38 -24.68 16.60
C PRO A 647 26.35 -26.17 17.01
N GLY A 648 27.08 -27.03 16.27
CA GLY A 648 27.19 -28.46 16.57
C GLY A 648 28.02 -28.76 17.82
N ASN A 649 27.75 -29.91 18.45
CA ASN A 649 28.43 -30.36 19.68
C ASN A 649 29.96 -30.41 19.57
#